data_AF-F9G5Z0-F1
#
_entry.id   AF-F9G5Z0-F1
#
_cell.length_a   1.000
_cell.length_b   1.000
_cell.length_c   1.000
_cell.angle_alpha   90.00
_cell.angle_beta   90.00
_cell.angle_gamma   90.00
#
_symmetry.space_group_name_H-M   'P 1'
#
loop_
_entity.id
_entity.type
_entity.pdbx_description
1 polymer ?
#
loop_
_entity_poly.entity_id
_entity_poly.type
_entity_poly.pdbx_seq_one_letter_code
_entity_poly.pdbx_strand_id
1 'polypeptide(L)'
;MGAAPLSLTFLCQGFAFSIPQSIARAQSPKLAASLDAAQKISQNPVVTVKEFSLDTVNCMVEFFKSGCYEVDRRNFPSVLQAVGGAPAAPDRFMRDELTCHLQICAIGTHYGVPKLCELARDNIQKVFGGKWFDSVFLFTVAVVLKSKDDKLQRLLVTLARGHLHSLTTSNGFDHATMLRSFHPKFRDQDDILQQSGDQPKPTSALTTQDESSTKLEALRIEVSSLKQQVTAVSCERDELRDQFSAASVKKEELWQSIATLAAERDLLRNELSNVAAEKKEIRDIAAKVSTARDHAEQVMSDAKNKKSSAEVKAEENEKILETLQRELRVARSESGLLKARWDKEKTKSSILTQENDDLKQSLELERRSRVSITEFARDDVRNALKDEQKVTTDLTARLAQSSQALETERKRSATLVQELTQAKRNLELERQIKTGMSLSERDRIHETVGSQRSEISALVKERDEIKRELKMARTERNNESDRKWEITNKMNALIQAMDEWDECRHCGADFGTMMCLAWDGILILRPHPPPANLHHCLDANMSPSNGKYVVFDIVGTCVSYDKLTEAVEKQLGERLLAENVKPSLLVNLWIEAGEREYTYLSITNRYVAFDKLFASLFYRMLWLAGIQEPRSFASGADIEKITHGYMELEPRPDLKECFDKLRAAGFTVRGLTAGDFDRVLGYFDKAGIEFPKEHLISCDSFGVGKPDLKAYASTFEELKGAKELWFAAAHMWDVSAARLVGFKAAYCSVLEKEPCVDIFGEMDVMSDTLSDMADKIIQGSS
;
A
#
# COMPACT_ATOMS: atom_id res chain seq x y z
N MET A 1 56.11 35.02 8.63
CA MET A 1 55.44 34.72 7.35
C MET A 1 55.09 33.24 7.36
N GLY A 2 53.82 32.88 7.59
CA GLY A 2 53.40 31.47 7.65
C GLY A 2 53.34 30.88 6.24
N ALA A 3 53.96 29.73 6.03
CA ALA A 3 53.88 29.01 4.75
C ALA A 3 52.41 28.72 4.40
N ALA A 4 52.00 28.98 3.16
CA ALA A 4 50.65 28.69 2.70
C ALA A 4 50.34 27.18 2.88
N PRO A 5 49.14 26.81 3.37
CA PRO A 5 48.81 25.42 3.62
C PRO A 5 48.78 24.63 2.30
N LEU A 6 49.50 23.51 2.26
CA LEU A 6 49.56 22.62 1.10
C LEU A 6 48.15 22.10 0.75
N SER A 7 47.80 22.18 -0.53
CA SER A 7 46.46 21.88 -1.04
C SER A 7 46.50 20.83 -2.16
N LEU A 8 45.43 20.06 -2.27
CA LEU A 8 45.13 19.16 -3.39
C LEU A 8 43.92 19.74 -4.12
N THR A 9 44.01 19.89 -5.44
CA THR A 9 42.90 20.43 -6.25
C THR A 9 42.30 19.37 -7.17
N PHE A 10 40.99 19.18 -7.10
CA PHE A 10 40.23 18.39 -8.08
C PHE A 10 39.68 19.30 -9.16
N LEU A 11 39.90 18.96 -10.43
CA LEU A 11 39.35 19.66 -11.59
C LEU A 11 38.27 18.79 -12.24
N CYS A 12 37.02 19.25 -12.23
CA CYS A 12 35.89 18.54 -12.82
C CYS A 12 35.05 19.51 -13.66
N GLN A 13 34.80 19.18 -14.92
CA GLN A 13 33.96 19.97 -15.84
C GLN A 13 34.29 21.50 -15.86
N GLY A 14 35.57 21.86 -15.74
CA GLY A 14 36.02 23.26 -15.73
C GLY A 14 36.00 23.96 -14.36
N PHE A 15 35.53 23.27 -13.31
CA PHE A 15 35.49 23.76 -11.94
C PHE A 15 36.60 23.16 -11.08
N ALA A 16 37.22 24.00 -10.25
CA ALA A 16 38.30 23.60 -9.35
C ALA A 16 37.82 23.54 -7.89
N PHE A 17 38.12 22.44 -7.23
CA PHE A 17 37.80 22.18 -5.82
C PHE A 17 39.08 21.90 -5.04
N SER A 18 39.43 22.74 -4.08
CA SER A 18 40.64 22.55 -3.27
C SER A 18 40.33 22.03 -1.87
N ILE A 19 41.11 21.03 -1.43
CA ILE A 19 41.10 20.52 -0.06
C ILE A 19 42.52 20.53 0.53
N PRO A 20 42.69 20.68 1.86
CA PRO A 20 43.99 20.56 2.50
C PRO A 20 44.58 19.15 2.32
N GLN A 21 45.88 19.05 2.00
CA GLN A 21 46.55 17.75 1.83
C GLN A 21 46.53 16.91 3.13
N SER A 22 46.56 17.56 4.30
CA SER A 22 46.44 16.87 5.60
C SER A 22 45.12 16.11 5.72
N ILE A 23 44.02 16.70 5.25
CA ILE A 23 42.68 16.09 5.26
C ILE A 23 42.60 14.96 4.23
N ALA A 24 43.10 15.18 3.02
CA ALA A 24 43.14 14.16 1.97
C ALA A 24 43.92 12.91 2.43
N ARG A 25 45.07 13.11 3.07
CA ARG A 25 45.92 12.04 3.61
C ARG A 25 45.25 11.28 4.76
N ALA A 26 44.58 11.98 5.67
CA ALA A 26 43.92 11.38 6.82
C ALA A 26 42.69 10.54 6.44
N GLN A 27 41.98 10.94 5.40
CA GLN A 27 40.70 10.32 5.03
C GLN A 27 40.79 9.36 3.83
N SER A 28 41.91 9.36 3.08
CA SER A 28 42.12 8.47 1.93
C SER A 28 43.55 7.91 1.86
N PRO A 29 43.73 6.59 2.04
CA PRO A 29 45.01 5.93 1.82
C PRO A 29 45.51 6.02 0.36
N LYS A 30 44.60 5.98 -0.62
CA LYS A 30 44.96 6.08 -2.05
C LYS A 30 45.43 7.49 -2.42
N LEU A 31 44.75 8.53 -1.92
CA LEU A 31 45.19 9.91 -2.11
C LEU A 31 46.47 10.18 -1.33
N ALA A 32 46.66 9.60 -0.14
CA ALA A 32 47.93 9.70 0.58
C ALA A 32 49.10 9.17 -0.26
N ALA A 33 48.98 7.95 -0.80
CA ALA A 33 49.99 7.37 -1.68
C ALA A 33 50.21 8.19 -2.98
N SER A 34 49.13 8.70 -3.56
CA SER A 34 49.19 9.56 -4.76
C SER A 34 49.88 10.89 -4.47
N LEU A 35 49.63 11.48 -3.29
CA LEU A 35 50.28 12.69 -2.82
C LEU A 35 51.76 12.43 -2.53
N ASP A 36 52.12 11.32 -1.92
CA ASP A 36 53.52 10.92 -1.69
C ASP A 36 54.30 10.76 -3.00
N ALA A 37 53.66 10.20 -4.04
CA ALA A 37 54.23 10.10 -5.37
C ALA A 37 54.35 11.48 -6.07
N ALA A 38 53.32 12.34 -5.95
CA ALA A 38 53.25 13.64 -6.62
C ALA A 38 54.09 14.74 -5.95
N GLN A 39 54.44 14.58 -4.66
CA GLN A 39 55.18 15.58 -3.89
C GLN A 39 56.62 15.80 -4.40
N LYS A 40 57.13 14.88 -5.24
CA LYS A 40 58.39 15.05 -5.99
C LYS A 40 58.27 15.97 -7.21
N ILE A 41 57.05 16.27 -7.66
CA ILE A 41 56.74 16.96 -8.92
C ILE A 41 56.07 18.32 -8.68
N SER A 42 55.14 18.42 -7.73
CA SER A 42 54.44 19.68 -7.40
C SER A 42 54.08 19.74 -5.91
N GLN A 43 54.20 20.94 -5.32
CA GLN A 43 53.73 21.19 -3.96
C GLN A 43 52.19 21.24 -3.85
N ASN A 44 51.48 21.56 -4.93
CA ASN A 44 50.01 21.60 -4.99
C ASN A 44 49.51 20.81 -6.22
N PRO A 45 49.35 19.49 -6.10
CA PRO A 45 48.94 18.66 -7.22
C PRO A 45 47.49 18.89 -7.63
N VAL A 46 47.21 18.70 -8.92
CA VAL A 46 45.88 18.82 -9.54
C VAL A 46 45.45 17.47 -10.09
N VAL A 47 44.26 17.00 -9.72
CA VAL A 47 43.66 15.74 -10.17
C VAL A 47 42.45 16.05 -11.05
N THR A 48 42.48 15.63 -12.31
CA THR A 48 41.34 15.83 -13.22
C THR A 48 40.36 14.67 -13.09
N VAL A 49 39.09 14.97 -12.80
CA VAL A 49 38.00 14.00 -12.63
C VAL A 49 37.06 14.08 -13.83
N LYS A 50 37.04 13.02 -14.65
CA LYS A 50 36.19 12.93 -15.86
C LYS A 50 35.03 11.94 -15.74
N GLU A 51 35.14 10.95 -14.86
CA GLU A 51 34.21 9.82 -14.75
C GLU A 51 33.00 10.09 -13.84
N PHE A 52 33.04 11.18 -13.08
CA PHE A 52 32.02 11.54 -12.10
C PHE A 52 31.42 12.90 -12.42
N SER A 53 30.14 13.09 -12.08
CA SER A 53 29.46 14.38 -12.25
C SER A 53 30.03 15.44 -11.30
N LEU A 54 29.80 16.69 -11.65
CA LEU A 54 30.18 17.84 -10.82
C LEU A 54 29.62 17.72 -9.39
N ASP A 55 28.36 17.30 -9.25
CA ASP A 55 27.71 17.14 -7.94
C ASP A 55 28.34 16.04 -7.09
N THR A 56 28.69 14.90 -7.71
CA THR A 56 29.35 13.80 -7.00
C THR A 56 30.72 14.22 -6.48
N VAL A 57 31.49 14.99 -7.28
CA VAL A 57 32.79 15.54 -6.86
C VAL A 57 32.60 16.57 -5.74
N ASN A 58 31.58 17.42 -5.83
CA ASN A 58 31.25 18.39 -4.80
C ASN A 58 30.88 17.72 -3.46
N CYS A 59 30.00 16.72 -3.46
CA CYS A 59 29.64 15.97 -2.25
C CYS A 59 30.85 15.30 -1.60
N MET A 60 31.77 14.74 -2.40
CA MET A 60 33.03 14.19 -1.88
C MET A 60 33.90 15.28 -1.21
N VAL A 61 34.00 16.47 -1.82
CA VAL A 61 34.78 17.59 -1.29
C VAL A 61 34.16 18.15 -0.01
N GLU A 62 32.84 18.31 0.05
CA GLU A 62 32.12 18.72 1.26
C GLU A 62 32.29 17.70 2.39
N PHE A 63 32.30 16.41 2.05
CA PHE A 63 32.62 15.36 3.00
C PHE A 63 34.04 15.49 3.56
N PHE A 64 35.06 15.73 2.73
CA PHE A 64 36.41 15.97 3.24
C PHE A 64 36.46 17.15 4.22
N LYS A 65 35.68 18.21 3.97
CA LYS A 65 35.67 19.42 4.79
C LYS A 65 34.88 19.27 6.10
N SER A 66 33.73 18.60 6.05
CA SER A 66 32.75 18.62 7.14
C SER A 66 32.45 17.26 7.77
N GLY A 67 32.90 16.17 7.13
CA GLY A 67 32.52 14.79 7.49
C GLY A 67 31.12 14.39 7.05
N CYS A 68 30.37 15.28 6.40
CA CYS A 68 29.02 15.05 5.90
C CYS A 68 28.88 15.56 4.46
N TYR A 69 27.84 15.12 3.75
CA TYR A 69 27.42 15.72 2.50
C TYR A 69 25.89 15.76 2.44
N GLU A 70 25.35 16.72 1.68
CA GLU A 70 23.92 16.84 1.39
C GLU A 70 23.73 16.75 -0.12
N VAL A 71 22.70 16.03 -0.53
CA VAL A 71 22.18 16.03 -1.90
C VAL A 71 21.09 17.09 -1.91
N ASP A 72 21.10 18.03 -2.87
CA ASP A 72 20.25 19.25 -2.95
C ASP A 72 20.81 20.51 -2.26
N ARG A 73 21.77 21.19 -2.92
CA ARG A 73 22.06 22.61 -2.63
C ARG A 73 22.04 23.44 -3.89
N ARG A 74 21.11 24.41 -3.93
CA ARG A 74 21.18 25.58 -4.80
C ARG A 74 22.33 26.46 -4.32
N ASN A 75 23.50 26.30 -4.93
CA ASN A 75 24.77 27.05 -4.78
C ASN A 75 25.93 26.19 -4.26
N PHE A 76 27.04 26.31 -4.96
CA PHE A 76 28.33 25.67 -4.68
C PHE A 76 29.30 26.66 -3.99
N PRO A 77 29.27 26.82 -2.64
CA PRO A 77 30.14 27.78 -1.95
C PRO A 77 31.64 27.44 -2.01
N SER A 78 32.01 26.25 -2.48
CA SER A 78 33.38 25.71 -2.50
C SER A 78 34.07 25.73 -3.87
N VAL A 79 33.39 26.22 -4.91
CA VAL A 79 33.86 26.20 -6.30
C VAL A 79 34.61 27.48 -6.65
N LEU A 80 35.86 27.35 -7.06
CA LEU A 80 36.61 28.43 -7.71
C LEU A 80 36.51 28.25 -9.23
N GLN A 81 36.03 29.27 -9.93
CA GLN A 81 35.92 29.25 -11.39
C GLN A 81 37.32 29.37 -12.00
N ALA A 82 37.78 28.33 -12.70
CA ALA A 82 39.17 28.23 -13.12
C ALA A 82 39.50 29.02 -14.40
N VAL A 83 38.51 29.48 -15.18
CA VAL A 83 38.76 30.18 -16.46
C VAL A 83 37.65 31.20 -16.73
N GLY A 84 38.04 32.43 -17.10
CA GLY A 84 37.18 33.60 -17.26
C GLY A 84 36.12 33.49 -18.37
N GLY A 85 34.94 32.98 -18.02
CA GLY A 85 33.70 33.05 -18.79
C GLY A 85 32.53 33.42 -17.89
N ALA A 86 31.49 34.03 -18.46
CA ALA A 86 30.29 34.48 -17.75
C ALA A 86 29.69 33.35 -16.86
N PRO A 87 29.03 33.69 -15.73
CA PRO A 87 28.42 32.70 -14.86
C PRO A 87 27.41 31.87 -15.66
N ALA A 88 27.64 30.56 -15.76
CA ALA A 88 26.65 29.63 -16.27
C ALA A 88 25.39 29.73 -15.39
N ALA A 89 24.21 29.70 -16.03
CA ALA A 89 22.94 29.64 -15.33
C ALA A 89 22.94 28.47 -14.32
N PRO A 90 22.19 28.57 -13.20
CA PRO A 90 22.08 27.48 -12.25
C PRO A 90 21.34 26.31 -12.91
N ASP A 91 22.06 25.42 -13.57
CA ASP A 91 21.53 24.15 -14.03
C ASP A 91 21.00 23.39 -12.80
N ARG A 92 19.72 23.04 -12.84
CA ARG A 92 19.11 22.11 -11.90
C ARG A 92 19.70 20.72 -12.19
N PHE A 93 20.80 20.38 -11.55
CA PHE A 93 21.33 19.02 -11.59
C PHE A 93 20.50 18.12 -10.68
N MET A 94 19.30 17.76 -11.13
CA MET A 94 18.48 16.74 -10.49
C MET A 94 18.90 15.38 -11.04
N ARG A 95 19.66 14.61 -10.26
CA ARG A 95 19.61 13.14 -10.33
C ARG A 95 18.76 12.64 -9.17
N ASP A 96 18.12 11.49 -9.33
CA ASP A 96 17.44 10.83 -8.22
C ASP A 96 18.40 10.63 -7.03
N GLU A 97 17.90 10.87 -5.82
CA GLU A 97 18.67 10.88 -4.56
C GLU A 97 19.49 9.59 -4.39
N LEU A 98 18.91 8.46 -4.81
CA LEU A 98 19.52 7.14 -4.78
C LEU A 98 20.73 7.02 -5.72
N THR A 99 20.60 7.43 -6.98
CA THR A 99 21.70 7.46 -7.95
C THR A 99 22.82 8.37 -7.46
N CYS A 100 22.49 9.48 -6.80
CA CYS A 100 23.50 10.34 -6.20
C CYS A 100 24.31 9.59 -5.12
N HIS A 101 23.65 8.92 -4.18
CA HIS A 101 24.35 8.14 -3.16
C HIS A 101 25.14 6.95 -3.74
N LEU A 102 24.64 6.30 -4.80
CA LEU A 102 25.37 5.25 -5.51
C LEU A 102 26.65 5.78 -6.17
N GLN A 103 26.58 6.94 -6.83
CA GLN A 103 27.75 7.60 -7.41
C GLN A 103 28.75 8.07 -6.35
N ILE A 104 28.26 8.50 -5.18
CA ILE A 104 29.11 8.87 -4.04
C ILE A 104 29.82 7.65 -3.45
N CYS A 105 29.15 6.50 -3.39
CA CYS A 105 29.79 5.24 -2.99
C CYS A 105 30.87 4.81 -4.01
N ALA A 106 30.60 5.00 -5.31
CA ALA A 106 31.54 4.71 -6.38
C ALA A 106 32.78 5.62 -6.35
N ILE A 107 32.63 6.94 -6.21
CA ILE A 107 33.77 7.88 -6.13
C ILE A 107 34.58 7.67 -4.84
N GLY A 108 33.91 7.37 -3.72
CA GLY A 108 34.56 7.00 -2.46
C GLY A 108 35.39 5.74 -2.60
N THR A 109 34.91 4.74 -3.34
CA THR A 109 35.67 3.52 -3.64
C THR A 109 36.85 3.79 -4.58
N HIS A 110 36.64 4.62 -5.61
CA HIS A 110 37.67 5.02 -6.57
C HIS A 110 38.87 5.68 -5.86
N TYR A 111 38.61 6.70 -5.04
CA TYR A 111 39.64 7.41 -4.28
C TYR A 111 39.94 6.80 -2.90
N GLY A 112 39.32 5.69 -2.52
CA GLY A 112 39.61 4.98 -1.26
C GLY A 112 39.30 5.82 -0.02
N VAL A 113 38.07 6.32 0.12
CA VAL A 113 37.56 7.11 1.24
C VAL A 113 36.52 6.27 2.02
N PRO A 114 36.91 5.41 2.98
CA PRO A 114 36.00 4.41 3.55
C PRO A 114 34.80 5.00 4.29
N LYS A 115 35.00 6.10 5.04
CA LYS A 115 33.94 6.78 5.79
C LYS A 115 32.91 7.45 4.88
N LEU A 116 33.31 7.86 3.67
CA LEU A 116 32.37 8.38 2.66
C LEU A 116 31.47 7.26 2.13
N CYS A 117 32.05 6.08 1.86
CA CYS A 117 31.28 4.90 1.45
C CYS A 117 30.35 4.41 2.57
N GLU A 118 30.74 4.50 3.84
CA GLU A 118 29.88 4.20 4.99
C GLU A 118 28.68 5.15 5.03
N LEU A 119 28.92 6.47 5.01
CA LEU A 119 27.83 7.46 5.01
C LEU A 119 26.91 7.32 3.78
N ALA A 120 27.46 6.99 2.61
CA ALA A 120 26.66 6.73 1.42
C ALA A 120 25.81 5.47 1.55
N ARG A 121 26.36 4.37 2.09
CA ARG A 121 25.57 3.16 2.37
C ARG A 121 24.48 3.41 3.40
N ASP A 122 24.76 4.17 4.46
CA ASP A 122 23.75 4.54 5.46
C ASP A 122 22.62 5.36 4.84
N ASN A 123 22.95 6.30 3.94
CA ASN A 123 21.93 7.09 3.25
C ASN A 123 21.15 6.24 2.22
N ILE A 124 21.78 5.32 1.49
CA ILE A 124 21.09 4.33 0.64
C ILE A 124 20.12 3.50 1.48
N GLN A 125 20.55 3.04 2.66
CA GLN A 125 19.69 2.31 3.59
C GLN A 125 18.51 3.16 4.07
N LYS A 126 18.71 4.45 4.37
CA LYS A 126 17.61 5.37 4.72
C LYS A 126 16.63 5.58 3.58
N VAL A 127 17.13 5.68 2.34
CA VAL A 127 16.28 5.79 1.14
C VAL A 127 15.37 4.57 1.03
N PHE A 128 15.90 3.35 1.20
CA PHE A 128 15.07 2.13 1.21
C PHE A 128 14.26 1.94 2.49
N GLY A 129 14.66 2.53 3.62
CA GLY A 129 13.93 2.52 4.88
C GLY A 129 12.69 3.43 4.90
N GLY A 130 12.53 4.31 3.90
CA GLY A 130 11.34 5.13 3.70
C GLY A 130 10.21 4.36 3.02
N LYS A 131 10.22 4.32 1.68
CA LYS A 131 9.26 3.55 0.87
C LYS A 131 10.01 2.56 -0.02
N TRP A 132 9.63 1.29 0.09
CA TRP A 132 10.17 0.22 -0.76
C TRP A 132 9.47 0.20 -2.12
N PHE A 133 10.25 0.07 -3.20
CA PHE A 133 9.74 -0.17 -4.55
C PHE A 133 10.61 -1.23 -5.23
N ASP A 134 10.01 -2.32 -5.69
CA ASP A 134 10.73 -3.42 -6.34
C ASP A 134 11.51 -2.96 -7.57
N SER A 135 10.93 -2.09 -8.39
CA SER A 135 11.57 -1.55 -9.60
C SER A 135 12.82 -0.71 -9.28
N VAL A 136 12.74 0.13 -8.23
CA VAL A 136 13.87 0.97 -7.76
C VAL A 136 14.96 0.10 -7.15
N PHE A 137 14.58 -0.92 -6.39
CA PHE A 137 15.53 -1.89 -5.83
C PHE A 137 16.21 -2.71 -6.94
N LEU A 138 15.44 -3.22 -7.91
CA LEU A 138 15.97 -3.99 -9.05
C LEU A 138 16.91 -3.16 -9.93
N PHE A 139 16.57 -1.89 -10.18
CA PHE A 139 17.46 -0.95 -10.86
C PHE A 139 18.77 -0.76 -10.07
N THR A 140 18.66 -0.59 -8.75
CA THR A 140 19.82 -0.45 -7.87
C THR A 140 20.70 -1.70 -7.87
N VAL A 141 20.09 -2.89 -7.84
CA VAL A 141 20.80 -4.18 -7.96
C VAL A 141 21.54 -4.24 -9.31
N ALA A 142 20.89 -3.86 -10.42
CA ALA A 142 21.53 -3.87 -11.74
C ALA A 142 22.74 -2.92 -11.84
N VAL A 143 22.72 -1.79 -11.13
CA VAL A 143 23.85 -0.86 -11.03
C VAL A 143 24.95 -1.40 -10.09
N VAL A 144 24.57 -1.92 -8.93
CA VAL A 144 25.51 -2.38 -7.88
C VAL A 144 26.18 -3.70 -8.21
N LEU A 145 25.53 -4.60 -8.96
CA LEU A 145 26.14 -5.84 -9.45
C LEU A 145 27.30 -5.59 -10.41
N LYS A 146 27.34 -4.42 -11.06
CA LYS A 146 28.48 -3.96 -11.88
C LYS A 146 29.59 -3.30 -11.04
N SER A 147 29.35 -3.07 -9.75
CA SER A 147 30.30 -2.44 -8.83
C SER A 147 31.10 -3.47 -8.04
N LYS A 148 32.34 -3.13 -7.66
CA LYS A 148 33.23 -3.97 -6.83
C LYS A 148 33.03 -3.76 -5.31
N ASP A 149 31.89 -3.20 -4.88
CA ASP A 149 31.63 -2.90 -3.46
C ASP A 149 30.87 -4.05 -2.77
N ASP A 150 31.61 -4.97 -2.16
CA ASP A 150 31.06 -6.11 -1.42
C ASP A 150 30.14 -5.72 -0.26
N LYS A 151 30.40 -4.58 0.39
CA LYS A 151 29.60 -4.14 1.54
C LYS A 151 28.26 -3.60 1.06
N LEU A 152 28.25 -2.86 -0.06
CA LEU A 152 27.03 -2.38 -0.70
C LEU A 152 26.18 -3.55 -1.23
N GLN A 153 26.79 -4.57 -1.83
CA GLN A 153 26.08 -5.77 -2.26
C GLN A 153 25.43 -6.52 -1.08
N ARG A 154 26.12 -6.68 0.06
CA ARG A 154 25.55 -7.30 1.28
C ARG A 154 24.39 -6.49 1.86
N LEU A 155 24.49 -5.16 1.82
CA LEU A 155 23.40 -4.28 2.23
C LEU A 155 22.14 -4.53 1.37
N LEU A 156 22.29 -4.58 0.04
CA LEU A 156 21.16 -4.87 -0.85
C LEU A 156 20.54 -6.25 -0.58
N VAL A 157 21.36 -7.28 -0.35
CA VAL A 157 20.88 -8.61 0.03
C VAL A 157 20.07 -8.58 1.34
N THR A 158 20.52 -7.78 2.30
CA THR A 158 19.84 -7.63 3.59
C THR A 158 18.49 -6.93 3.41
N LEU A 159 18.45 -5.90 2.56
CA LEU A 159 17.23 -5.18 2.21
C LEU A 159 16.24 -6.07 1.43
N ALA A 160 16.70 -6.87 0.47
CA ALA A 160 15.87 -7.80 -0.29
C ALA A 160 15.14 -8.81 0.59
N ARG A 161 15.75 -9.25 1.70
CA ARG A 161 15.21 -10.31 2.58
C ARG A 161 13.82 -9.98 3.12
N GLY A 162 13.55 -8.71 3.42
CA GLY A 162 12.24 -8.26 3.92
C GLY A 162 11.16 -8.17 2.84
N HIS A 163 11.55 -8.24 1.56
CA HIS A 163 10.68 -7.98 0.41
C HIS A 163 10.74 -9.10 -0.64
N LEU A 164 11.24 -10.28 -0.26
CA LEU A 164 11.43 -11.43 -1.16
C LEU A 164 10.15 -11.82 -1.90
N HIS A 165 8.99 -11.79 -1.24
CA HIS A 165 7.72 -12.16 -1.86
C HIS A 165 7.37 -11.21 -3.03
N SER A 166 7.37 -9.90 -2.76
CA SER A 166 7.13 -8.84 -3.75
C SER A 166 8.12 -8.91 -4.92
N LEU A 167 9.41 -9.08 -4.60
CA LEU A 167 10.46 -9.21 -5.58
C LEU A 167 10.28 -10.44 -6.49
N THR A 168 9.97 -11.61 -5.92
CA THR A 168 9.78 -12.85 -6.72
C THR A 168 8.57 -12.81 -7.65
N THR A 169 7.58 -11.98 -7.35
CA THR A 169 6.40 -11.75 -8.20
C THR A 169 6.62 -10.68 -9.26
N SER A 170 7.74 -9.94 -9.21
CA SER A 170 8.04 -8.89 -10.17
C SER A 170 8.64 -9.45 -11.47
N ASN A 171 8.12 -9.01 -12.62
CA ASN A 171 8.56 -9.45 -13.96
C ASN A 171 10.04 -9.15 -14.29
N GLY A 172 10.75 -8.38 -13.45
CA GLY A 172 12.18 -8.06 -13.61
C GLY A 172 13.13 -8.85 -12.70
N PHE A 173 12.63 -9.78 -11.88
CA PHE A 173 13.43 -10.49 -10.90
C PHE A 173 14.06 -11.76 -11.46
N ASP A 174 15.34 -11.67 -11.83
CA ASP A 174 16.13 -12.83 -12.19
C ASP A 174 16.57 -13.61 -10.95
N HIS A 175 15.84 -14.69 -10.68
CA HIS A 175 16.08 -15.64 -9.60
C HIS A 175 17.51 -16.21 -9.63
N ALA A 176 18.09 -16.43 -10.82
CA ALA A 176 19.43 -16.99 -10.96
C ALA A 176 20.52 -15.96 -10.63
N THR A 177 20.34 -14.69 -10.97
CA THR A 177 21.26 -13.60 -10.61
C THR A 177 21.15 -13.25 -9.13
N MET A 178 19.94 -13.27 -8.57
CA MET A 178 19.72 -13.04 -7.14
C MET A 178 20.42 -14.14 -6.34
N LEU A 179 20.13 -15.43 -6.60
CA LEU A 179 20.73 -16.58 -5.88
C LEU A 179 22.26 -16.64 -5.98
N ARG A 180 22.84 -16.32 -7.15
CA ARG A 180 24.31 -16.22 -7.33
C ARG A 180 24.94 -15.17 -6.42
N SER A 181 24.19 -14.13 -6.04
CA SER A 181 24.63 -13.05 -5.17
C SER A 181 24.66 -13.44 -3.68
N PHE A 182 23.97 -14.51 -3.25
CA PHE A 182 23.86 -14.90 -1.82
C PHE A 182 25.06 -15.68 -1.29
N HIS A 183 25.93 -16.20 -2.16
CA HIS A 183 26.95 -17.14 -1.71
C HIS A 183 28.34 -16.83 -2.29
N PRO A 184 29.34 -16.49 -1.45
CA PRO A 184 30.66 -16.03 -1.89
C PRO A 184 31.36 -16.97 -2.89
N LYS A 185 31.22 -18.30 -2.75
CA LYS A 185 31.91 -19.27 -3.63
C LYS A 185 31.41 -19.31 -5.08
N PHE A 186 30.23 -18.77 -5.39
CA PHE A 186 29.73 -18.70 -6.77
C PHE A 186 30.10 -17.39 -7.47
N ARG A 187 30.75 -16.45 -6.75
CA ARG A 187 31.25 -15.17 -7.31
C ARG A 187 32.58 -15.34 -8.04
N ASP A 188 33.39 -16.32 -7.65
CA ASP A 188 34.75 -16.53 -8.19
C ASP A 188 34.80 -17.40 -9.47
N GLN A 189 33.65 -17.93 -9.94
CA GLN A 189 33.62 -18.84 -11.10
C GLN A 189 33.76 -18.13 -12.45
N ASP A 190 33.46 -16.83 -12.53
CA ASP A 190 33.57 -16.08 -13.80
C ASP A 190 35.01 -15.59 -14.09
N ASP A 191 35.86 -15.40 -13.07
CA ASP A 191 37.28 -15.04 -13.28
C ASP A 191 38.13 -16.24 -13.74
N ILE A 192 37.65 -17.48 -13.56
CA ILE A 192 38.38 -18.70 -13.97
C ILE A 192 38.11 -19.06 -15.45
N LEU A 193 36.97 -18.64 -16.01
CA LEU A 193 36.57 -18.94 -17.39
C LEU A 193 37.10 -17.95 -18.44
N GLN A 194 37.74 -16.86 -18.02
CA GLN A 194 38.38 -15.90 -18.94
C GLN A 194 39.93 -15.94 -18.94
N GLN A 195 40.58 -16.73 -18.09
CA GLN A 195 42.07 -16.74 -17.98
C GLN A 195 42.74 -18.11 -17.84
N SER A 196 42.12 -19.23 -18.23
CA SER A 196 42.77 -20.56 -18.16
C SER A 196 43.02 -21.21 -19.52
N GLY A 197 43.79 -20.51 -20.36
CA GLY A 197 44.67 -21.15 -21.32
C GLY A 197 46.05 -21.33 -20.69
N ASP A 198 46.20 -22.35 -19.84
CA ASP A 198 47.42 -23.14 -19.58
C ASP A 198 47.42 -23.76 -18.17
N GLN A 199 47.74 -25.06 -18.14
CA GLN A 199 47.92 -25.91 -16.96
C GLN A 199 49.06 -25.40 -16.05
N PRO A 200 49.01 -25.63 -14.72
CA PRO A 200 49.91 -26.66 -14.17
C PRO A 200 49.52 -27.39 -12.86
N LYS A 201 50.30 -28.45 -12.60
CA LYS A 201 50.44 -29.41 -11.48
C LYS A 201 50.43 -28.87 -10.02
N PRO A 202 50.20 -29.76 -9.03
CA PRO A 202 50.08 -29.42 -7.60
C PRO A 202 51.35 -29.65 -6.76
N THR A 203 51.55 -28.81 -5.73
CA THR A 203 52.37 -29.08 -4.51
C THR A 203 51.89 -28.09 -3.42
N SER A 204 51.21 -28.55 -2.36
CA SER A 204 51.71 -29.07 -1.06
C SER A 204 51.71 -28.04 0.07
N ALA A 205 51.02 -28.40 1.18
CA ALA A 205 51.36 -28.19 2.61
C ALA A 205 50.12 -27.76 3.42
N LEU A 206 49.53 -28.67 4.23
CA LEU A 206 49.67 -28.83 5.70
C LEU A 206 49.04 -27.67 6.50
N THR A 207 48.32 -27.81 7.63
CA THR A 207 47.66 -28.88 8.42
C THR A 207 47.11 -28.14 9.64
N THR A 208 45.79 -27.98 9.80
CA THR A 208 45.12 -27.55 11.04
C THR A 208 43.63 -27.93 10.95
N GLN A 209 43.32 -29.23 10.85
CA GLN A 209 41.96 -29.68 10.48
C GLN A 209 41.28 -30.60 11.51
N ASP A 210 41.89 -30.82 12.68
CA ASP A 210 41.39 -31.86 13.60
C ASP A 210 40.39 -31.35 14.65
N GLU A 211 40.52 -30.13 15.16
CA GLU A 211 39.57 -29.60 16.18
C GLU A 211 38.26 -29.03 15.59
N SER A 212 38.28 -28.61 14.33
CA SER A 212 37.11 -28.08 13.62
C SER A 212 36.20 -29.20 13.11
N SER A 213 36.76 -30.38 12.81
CA SER A 213 36.04 -31.56 12.33
C SER A 213 35.05 -32.10 13.36
N THR A 214 35.45 -32.18 14.63
CA THR A 214 34.63 -32.73 15.72
C THR A 214 33.44 -31.83 16.08
N LYS A 215 33.63 -30.50 16.03
CA LYS A 215 32.53 -29.53 16.20
C LYS A 215 31.57 -29.52 15.01
N LEU A 216 32.09 -29.72 13.79
CA LEU A 216 31.27 -29.83 12.59
C LEU A 216 30.38 -31.07 12.61
N GLU A 217 30.90 -32.20 13.11
CA GLU A 217 30.12 -33.44 13.20
C GLU A 217 29.05 -33.37 14.30
N ALA A 218 29.35 -32.73 15.44
CA ALA A 218 28.36 -32.47 16.49
C ALA A 218 27.21 -31.57 15.99
N LEU A 219 27.54 -30.49 15.27
CA LEU A 219 26.53 -29.60 14.65
C LEU A 219 25.73 -30.31 13.56
N ARG A 220 26.35 -31.24 12.83
CA ARG A 220 25.67 -32.03 11.79
C ARG A 220 24.61 -32.96 12.38
N ILE A 221 24.88 -33.55 13.55
CA ILE A 221 23.94 -34.40 14.30
C ILE A 221 22.80 -33.55 14.90
N GLU A 222 23.09 -32.34 15.36
CA GLU A 222 22.07 -31.43 15.90
C GLU A 222 21.12 -30.92 14.78
N VAL A 223 21.67 -30.60 13.61
CA VAL A 223 20.89 -30.22 12.43
C VAL A 223 20.06 -31.39 11.89
N SER A 224 20.56 -32.64 11.95
CA SER A 224 19.76 -33.80 11.54
C SER A 224 18.59 -34.08 12.50
N SER A 225 18.81 -33.93 13.80
CA SER A 225 17.77 -34.02 14.83
C SER A 225 16.68 -32.95 14.65
N LEU A 226 17.08 -31.69 14.46
CA LEU A 226 16.15 -30.59 14.21
C LEU A 226 15.38 -30.76 12.90
N LYS A 227 16.01 -31.27 11.84
CA LYS A 227 15.32 -31.62 10.60
C LYS A 227 14.25 -32.68 10.85
N GLN A 228 14.55 -33.70 11.64
CA GLN A 228 13.63 -34.78 11.94
C GLN A 228 12.39 -34.28 12.71
N GLN A 229 12.60 -33.38 13.69
CA GLN A 229 11.51 -32.71 14.42
C GLN A 229 10.65 -31.83 13.52
N VAL A 230 11.25 -31.08 12.58
CA VAL A 230 10.51 -30.26 11.61
C VAL A 230 9.65 -31.14 10.70
N THR A 231 10.16 -32.28 10.24
CA THR A 231 9.32 -33.24 9.47
C THR A 231 8.19 -33.82 10.30
N ALA A 232 8.42 -34.18 11.56
CA ALA A 232 7.36 -34.73 12.42
C ALA A 232 6.24 -33.71 12.65
N VAL A 233 6.59 -32.46 12.99
CA VAL A 233 5.62 -31.37 13.17
C VAL A 233 4.91 -31.03 11.86
N SER A 234 5.60 -31.13 10.71
CA SER A 234 4.96 -30.96 9.40
C SER A 234 3.92 -32.05 9.15
N CYS A 235 4.22 -33.32 9.47
CA CYS A 235 3.26 -34.42 9.34
C CYS A 235 2.05 -34.25 10.25
N GLU A 236 2.24 -33.89 11.53
CA GLU A 236 1.13 -33.66 12.47
C GLU A 236 0.23 -32.50 12.01
N ARG A 237 0.82 -31.43 11.46
CA ARG A 237 0.07 -30.31 10.88
C ARG A 237 -0.74 -30.75 9.66
N ASP A 238 -0.19 -31.61 8.83
CA ASP A 238 -0.86 -32.08 7.62
C ASP A 238 -2.00 -33.06 7.98
N GLU A 239 -1.84 -33.93 8.99
CA GLU A 239 -2.93 -34.76 9.53
C GLU A 239 -4.07 -33.94 10.15
N LEU A 240 -3.75 -32.88 10.91
CA LEU A 240 -4.76 -31.97 11.46
C LEU A 240 -5.51 -31.20 10.36
N ARG A 241 -4.84 -30.89 9.26
CA ARG A 241 -5.44 -30.25 8.08
C ARG A 241 -6.44 -31.19 7.40
N ASP A 242 -6.11 -32.47 7.27
CA ASP A 242 -7.00 -33.47 6.69
C ASP A 242 -8.23 -33.70 7.56
N GLN A 243 -8.07 -33.68 8.89
CA GLN A 243 -9.21 -33.76 9.81
C GLN A 243 -10.11 -32.52 9.73
N PHE A 244 -9.55 -31.33 9.58
CA PHE A 244 -10.31 -30.08 9.45
C PHE A 244 -11.08 -30.00 8.13
N SER A 245 -10.46 -30.40 7.02
CA SER A 245 -11.13 -30.44 5.71
C SER A 245 -12.30 -31.44 5.71
N ALA A 246 -12.11 -32.63 6.29
CA ALA A 246 -13.18 -33.61 6.47
C ALA A 246 -14.33 -33.08 7.35
N ALA A 247 -14.02 -32.32 8.40
CA ALA A 247 -15.03 -31.68 9.24
C ALA A 247 -15.79 -30.55 8.51
N SER A 248 -15.10 -29.78 7.65
CA SER A 248 -15.70 -28.73 6.85
C SER A 248 -16.72 -29.29 5.84
N VAL A 249 -16.38 -30.39 5.17
CA VAL A 249 -17.31 -31.08 4.25
C VAL A 249 -18.55 -31.58 4.99
N LYS A 250 -18.38 -32.23 6.15
CA LYS A 250 -19.51 -32.69 6.97
C LYS A 250 -20.39 -31.53 7.45
N LYS A 251 -19.80 -30.37 7.75
CA LYS A 251 -20.56 -29.17 8.14
C LYS A 251 -21.44 -28.68 6.98
N GLU A 252 -20.93 -28.68 5.75
CA GLU A 252 -21.71 -28.28 4.57
C GLU A 252 -22.84 -29.27 4.27
N GLU A 253 -22.57 -30.57 4.37
CA GLU A 253 -23.59 -31.63 4.26
C GLU A 253 -24.71 -31.46 5.31
N LEU A 254 -24.35 -31.13 6.55
CA LEU A 254 -25.31 -30.84 7.61
C LEU A 254 -26.13 -29.58 7.33
N TRP A 255 -25.52 -28.52 6.77
CA TRP A 255 -26.24 -27.30 6.37
C TRP A 255 -27.27 -27.58 5.27
N GLN A 256 -26.91 -28.38 4.28
CA GLN A 256 -27.84 -28.80 3.22
C GLN A 256 -28.98 -29.67 3.78
N SER A 257 -28.67 -30.57 4.72
CA SER A 257 -29.68 -31.39 5.40
C SER A 257 -30.64 -30.54 6.24
N ILE A 258 -30.13 -29.55 6.99
CA ILE A 258 -30.95 -28.59 7.76
C ILE A 258 -31.85 -27.77 6.84
N ALA A 259 -31.33 -27.31 5.69
CA ALA A 259 -32.12 -26.55 4.71
C ALA A 259 -33.27 -27.41 4.14
N THR A 260 -32.99 -28.69 3.85
CA THR A 260 -34.00 -29.65 3.36
C THR A 260 -35.07 -29.92 4.42
N LEU A 261 -34.66 -30.18 5.67
CA LEU A 261 -35.59 -30.38 6.79
C LEU A 261 -36.42 -29.13 7.10
N ALA A 262 -35.87 -27.93 6.90
CA ALA A 262 -36.62 -26.68 7.04
C ALA A 262 -37.72 -26.55 5.97
N ALA A 263 -37.42 -26.92 4.73
CA ALA A 263 -38.40 -26.95 3.64
C ALA A 263 -39.51 -27.99 3.90
N GLU A 264 -39.15 -29.21 4.36
CA GLU A 264 -40.10 -30.24 4.74
C GLU A 264 -41.00 -29.80 5.91
N ARG A 265 -40.43 -29.15 6.93
CA ARG A 265 -41.20 -28.60 8.06
C ARG A 265 -42.21 -27.56 7.58
N ASP A 266 -41.83 -26.69 6.67
CA ASP A 266 -42.71 -25.63 6.17
C ASP A 266 -43.83 -26.22 5.27
N LEU A 267 -43.53 -27.27 4.50
CA LEU A 267 -44.54 -28.07 3.79
C LEU A 267 -45.54 -28.71 4.76
N LEU A 268 -45.05 -29.43 5.78
CA LEU A 268 -45.88 -30.08 6.79
C LEU A 268 -46.72 -29.08 7.60
N ARG A 269 -46.19 -27.88 7.85
CA ARG A 269 -46.94 -26.81 8.52
C ARG A 269 -48.13 -26.34 7.67
N ASN A 270 -47.95 -26.25 6.36
CA ASN A 270 -49.04 -25.90 5.43
C ASN A 270 -50.08 -27.02 5.36
N GLU A 271 -49.66 -28.28 5.28
CA GLU A 271 -50.57 -29.43 5.33
C GLU A 271 -51.36 -29.49 6.65
N LEU A 272 -50.71 -29.25 7.79
CA LEU A 272 -51.37 -29.20 9.09
C LEU A 272 -52.41 -28.07 9.17
N SER A 273 -52.13 -26.92 8.55
CA SER A 273 -53.07 -25.81 8.44
C SER A 273 -54.31 -26.20 7.63
N ASN A 274 -54.12 -26.89 6.50
CA ASN A 274 -55.21 -27.39 5.67
C ASN A 274 -56.06 -28.44 6.40
N VAL A 275 -55.41 -29.42 7.05
CA VAL A 275 -56.12 -30.43 7.87
C VAL A 275 -56.86 -29.79 9.04
N ALA A 276 -56.32 -28.73 9.65
CA ALA A 276 -57.00 -27.99 10.70
C ALA A 276 -58.26 -27.28 10.17
N ALA A 277 -58.23 -26.76 8.95
CA ALA A 277 -59.38 -26.17 8.27
C ALA A 277 -60.44 -27.24 7.94
N GLU A 278 -60.04 -28.37 7.36
CA GLU A 278 -60.94 -29.51 7.07
C GLU A 278 -61.57 -30.07 8.36
N LYS A 279 -60.80 -30.20 9.45
CA LYS A 279 -61.32 -30.63 10.76
C LYS A 279 -62.32 -29.65 11.36
N LYS A 280 -62.22 -28.35 11.04
CA LYS A 280 -63.21 -27.35 11.45
C LYS A 280 -64.50 -27.55 10.65
N GLU A 281 -64.40 -27.75 9.35
CA GLU A 281 -65.54 -27.99 8.47
C GLU A 281 -66.28 -29.29 8.82
N ILE A 282 -65.55 -30.38 9.08
CA ILE A 282 -66.13 -31.65 9.55
C ILE A 282 -66.83 -31.48 10.90
N ARG A 283 -66.28 -30.67 11.83
CA ARG A 283 -66.96 -30.36 13.10
C ARG A 283 -68.26 -29.60 12.88
N ASP A 284 -68.27 -28.63 11.97
CA ASP A 284 -69.47 -27.87 11.64
C ASP A 284 -70.53 -28.76 10.97
N ILE A 285 -70.11 -29.71 10.13
CA ILE A 285 -70.99 -30.73 9.54
C ILE A 285 -71.50 -31.69 10.64
N ALA A 286 -70.64 -32.17 11.53
CA ALA A 286 -71.02 -33.06 12.63
C ALA A 286 -72.02 -32.39 13.59
N ALA A 287 -71.87 -31.09 13.85
CA ALA A 287 -72.85 -30.31 14.61
C ALA A 287 -74.21 -30.25 13.90
N LYS A 288 -74.22 -30.07 12.56
CA LYS A 288 -75.46 -30.12 11.75
C LYS A 288 -76.08 -31.52 11.68
N VAL A 289 -75.26 -32.57 11.67
CA VAL A 289 -75.72 -33.97 11.67
C VAL A 289 -76.25 -34.35 13.05
N SER A 290 -75.65 -33.87 14.13
CA SER A 290 -76.18 -34.03 15.50
C SER A 290 -77.57 -33.41 15.61
N THR A 291 -77.74 -32.16 15.16
CA THR A 291 -79.06 -31.50 15.22
C THR A 291 -80.08 -32.18 14.32
N ALA A 292 -79.67 -32.67 13.14
CA ALA A 292 -80.54 -33.47 12.27
C ALA A 292 -80.87 -34.85 12.86
N ARG A 293 -79.94 -35.47 13.60
CA ARG A 293 -80.13 -36.72 14.31
C ARG A 293 -81.06 -36.54 15.50
N ASP A 294 -80.92 -35.48 16.27
CA ASP A 294 -81.85 -35.16 17.37
C ASP A 294 -83.26 -34.93 16.81
N HIS A 295 -83.36 -34.30 15.62
CA HIS A 295 -84.61 -34.20 14.86
C HIS A 295 -85.13 -35.56 14.36
N ALA A 296 -84.25 -36.45 13.92
CA ALA A 296 -84.61 -37.78 13.46
C ALA A 296 -84.94 -38.74 14.62
N GLU A 297 -84.32 -38.61 15.80
CA GLU A 297 -84.66 -39.34 17.02
C GLU A 297 -86.03 -38.88 17.56
N GLN A 298 -86.38 -37.60 17.39
CA GLN A 298 -87.74 -37.07 17.60
C GLN A 298 -88.77 -37.67 16.61
N VAL A 299 -88.36 -37.98 15.37
CA VAL A 299 -89.21 -38.62 14.34
C VAL A 299 -89.25 -40.16 14.49
N MET A 300 -88.20 -40.77 15.04
CA MET A 300 -88.06 -42.21 15.24
C MET A 300 -88.74 -42.71 16.52
N SER A 301 -89.13 -41.83 17.46
CA SER A 301 -90.08 -42.21 18.52
C SER A 301 -91.48 -42.51 17.97
N ASP A 302 -91.78 -42.06 16.74
CA ASP A 302 -93.09 -42.21 16.09
C ASP A 302 -93.17 -43.29 15.00
N ALA A 303 -92.12 -44.09 14.79
CA ALA A 303 -92.11 -45.18 13.80
C ALA A 303 -91.75 -46.54 14.40
N LYS A 304 -92.47 -46.93 15.45
CA LYS A 304 -92.45 -48.28 16.00
C LYS A 304 -93.38 -49.19 15.17
N ASN A 305 -92.88 -49.83 14.11
CA ASN A 305 -93.32 -51.18 13.74
C ASN A 305 -92.61 -51.85 12.55
N LYS A 306 -92.35 -53.15 12.74
CA LYS A 306 -92.21 -54.25 11.77
C LYS A 306 -90.83 -54.59 11.20
N LYS A 307 -90.16 -55.43 12.01
CA LYS A 307 -89.28 -56.56 11.67
C LYS A 307 -89.84 -57.43 10.52
N SER A 308 -89.03 -57.70 9.50
CA SER A 308 -88.55 -59.05 9.14
C SER A 308 -87.74 -59.05 7.84
N SER A 309 -86.52 -59.59 7.91
CA SER A 309 -85.96 -60.55 6.94
C SER A 309 -84.49 -60.73 7.30
N ALA A 310 -84.23 -61.72 8.16
CA ALA A 310 -82.90 -62.12 8.58
C ALA A 310 -82.68 -63.52 8.04
N GLU A 311 -82.16 -63.61 6.81
CA GLU A 311 -81.55 -64.86 6.30
C GLU A 311 -80.66 -64.67 5.05
N VAL A 312 -80.57 -63.47 4.46
CA VAL A 312 -79.61 -63.17 3.37
C VAL A 312 -78.32 -62.48 3.87
N LYS A 313 -78.30 -61.95 5.10
CA LYS A 313 -77.16 -61.20 5.65
C LYS A 313 -76.02 -62.06 6.21
N ALA A 314 -76.22 -63.37 6.40
CA ALA A 314 -75.20 -64.20 7.05
C ALA A 314 -74.02 -64.52 6.11
N GLU A 315 -74.28 -64.77 4.83
CA GLU A 315 -73.27 -65.21 3.86
C GLU A 315 -72.45 -64.05 3.28
N GLU A 316 -73.06 -62.86 3.17
CA GLU A 316 -72.36 -61.63 2.77
C GLU A 316 -71.44 -61.12 3.89
N ASN A 317 -71.87 -61.28 5.15
CA ASN A 317 -71.05 -60.93 6.31
C ASN A 317 -69.82 -61.84 6.49
N GLU A 318 -69.90 -63.11 6.08
CA GLU A 318 -68.77 -64.05 6.17
C GLU A 318 -67.66 -63.70 5.16
N LYS A 319 -68.03 -63.35 3.91
CA LYS A 319 -67.07 -62.88 2.89
C LYS A 319 -66.43 -61.54 3.26
N ILE A 320 -67.19 -60.64 3.88
CA ILE A 320 -66.67 -59.37 4.40
C ILE A 320 -65.68 -59.64 5.54
N LEU A 321 -65.97 -60.60 6.43
CA LEU A 321 -65.08 -61.01 7.51
C LEU A 321 -63.74 -61.56 7.01
N GLU A 322 -63.73 -62.41 5.99
CA GLU A 322 -62.50 -62.94 5.40
C GLU A 322 -61.65 -61.86 4.73
N THR A 323 -62.30 -60.90 4.06
CA THR A 323 -61.62 -59.78 3.40
C THR A 323 -60.97 -58.86 4.44
N LEU A 324 -61.72 -58.49 5.49
CA LEU A 324 -61.21 -57.69 6.60
C LEU A 324 -60.07 -58.41 7.36
N GLN A 325 -60.11 -59.73 7.50
CA GLN A 325 -59.02 -60.50 8.10
C GLN A 325 -57.74 -60.52 7.25
N ARG A 326 -57.86 -60.41 5.92
CA ARG A 326 -56.72 -60.34 5.02
C ARG A 326 -56.09 -58.93 5.05
N GLU A 327 -56.91 -57.88 5.01
CA GLU A 327 -56.47 -56.49 5.17
C GLU A 327 -55.82 -56.24 6.53
N LEU A 328 -56.38 -56.79 7.61
CA LEU A 328 -55.81 -56.69 8.96
C LEU A 328 -54.41 -57.33 9.04
N ARG A 329 -54.16 -58.42 8.29
CA ARG A 329 -52.83 -59.05 8.22
C ARG A 329 -51.81 -58.18 7.49
N VAL A 330 -52.21 -57.57 6.37
CA VAL A 330 -51.34 -56.65 5.61
C VAL A 330 -51.02 -55.42 6.46
N ALA A 331 -52.03 -54.78 7.07
CA ALA A 331 -51.83 -53.62 7.94
C ALA A 331 -50.92 -53.92 9.14
N ARG A 332 -51.02 -55.12 9.74
CA ARG A 332 -50.10 -55.56 10.81
C ARG A 332 -48.66 -55.72 10.31
N SER A 333 -48.47 -56.23 9.09
CA SER A 333 -47.13 -56.38 8.51
C SER A 333 -46.48 -55.04 8.17
N GLU A 334 -47.25 -54.09 7.61
CA GLU A 334 -46.80 -52.73 7.31
C GLU A 334 -46.49 -51.95 8.58
N SER A 335 -47.32 -52.10 9.63
CA SER A 335 -47.05 -51.53 10.95
C SER A 335 -45.75 -52.07 11.56
N GLY A 336 -45.46 -53.36 11.38
CA GLY A 336 -44.19 -53.97 11.81
C GLY A 336 -42.97 -53.38 11.09
N LEU A 337 -43.06 -53.19 9.78
CA LEU A 337 -41.98 -52.59 8.97
C LEU A 337 -41.75 -51.11 9.31
N LEU A 338 -42.83 -50.35 9.52
CA LEU A 338 -42.74 -48.95 9.95
C LEU A 338 -42.10 -48.82 11.33
N LYS A 339 -42.43 -49.72 12.25
CA LYS A 339 -41.82 -49.75 13.59
C LYS A 339 -40.32 -50.05 13.54
N ALA A 340 -39.91 -51.01 12.71
CA ALA A 340 -38.49 -51.31 12.49
C ALA A 340 -37.72 -50.13 11.84
N ARG A 341 -38.33 -49.43 10.88
CA ARG A 341 -37.75 -48.21 10.30
C ARG A 341 -37.64 -47.08 11.32
N TRP A 342 -38.70 -46.87 12.11
CA TRP A 342 -38.71 -45.89 13.19
C TRP A 342 -37.63 -46.16 14.23
N ASP A 343 -37.45 -47.42 14.65
CA ASP A 343 -36.42 -47.79 15.62
C ASP A 343 -35.01 -47.53 15.07
N LYS A 344 -34.77 -47.85 13.79
CA LYS A 344 -33.49 -47.55 13.12
C LYS A 344 -33.21 -46.06 13.03
N GLU A 345 -34.22 -45.26 12.70
CA GLU A 345 -34.08 -43.80 12.56
C GLU A 345 -33.94 -43.12 13.93
N LYS A 346 -34.61 -43.63 14.95
CA LYS A 346 -34.44 -43.21 16.35
C LYS A 346 -33.00 -43.45 16.84
N THR A 347 -32.38 -44.58 16.49
CA THR A 347 -30.98 -44.83 16.84
C THR A 347 -30.04 -43.85 16.15
N LYS A 348 -30.23 -43.57 14.85
CA LYS A 348 -29.41 -42.57 14.14
C LYS A 348 -29.56 -41.18 14.73
N SER A 349 -30.79 -40.75 15.02
CA SER A 349 -31.07 -39.45 15.65
C SER A 349 -30.38 -39.33 17.01
N SER A 350 -30.36 -40.42 17.80
CA SER A 350 -29.63 -40.46 19.07
C SER A 350 -28.11 -40.30 18.89
N ILE A 351 -27.52 -40.93 17.87
CA ILE A 351 -26.08 -40.84 17.59
C ILE A 351 -25.72 -39.42 17.14
N LEU A 352 -26.48 -38.83 16.21
CA LEU A 352 -26.27 -37.46 15.74
C LEU A 352 -26.43 -36.41 16.85
N THR A 353 -27.28 -36.70 17.84
CA THR A 353 -27.42 -35.84 19.02
C THR A 353 -26.17 -35.87 19.89
N GLN A 354 -25.61 -37.07 20.12
CA GLN A 354 -24.37 -37.24 20.86
C GLN A 354 -23.18 -36.55 20.15
N GLU A 355 -23.03 -36.74 18.84
CA GLU A 355 -21.96 -36.09 18.06
C GLU A 355 -22.07 -34.55 18.10
N ASN A 356 -23.30 -34.02 18.06
CA ASN A 356 -23.52 -32.57 18.20
C ASN A 356 -23.10 -32.05 19.57
N ASP A 357 -23.37 -32.79 20.63
CA ASP A 357 -23.02 -32.38 21.98
C ASP A 357 -21.50 -32.46 22.23
N ASP A 358 -20.84 -33.47 21.68
CA ASP A 358 -19.37 -33.59 21.73
C ASP A 358 -18.70 -32.44 20.96
N LEU A 359 -19.20 -32.10 19.76
CA LEU A 359 -18.70 -30.97 18.97
C LEU A 359 -18.91 -29.62 19.67
N LYS A 360 -20.05 -29.41 20.34
CA LYS A 360 -20.26 -28.21 21.17
C LYS A 360 -19.25 -28.12 22.29
N GLN A 361 -18.90 -29.24 22.91
CA GLN A 361 -17.94 -29.27 24.01
C GLN A 361 -16.52 -28.94 23.54
N SER A 362 -16.10 -29.46 22.38
CA SER A 362 -14.82 -29.11 21.75
C SER A 362 -14.78 -27.65 21.32
N LEU A 363 -15.85 -27.13 20.72
CA LEU A 363 -15.94 -25.71 20.33
C LEU A 363 -15.85 -24.77 21.53
N GLU A 364 -16.45 -25.15 22.67
CA GLU A 364 -16.39 -24.35 23.89
C GLU A 364 -14.99 -24.36 24.53
N LEU A 365 -14.29 -25.51 24.51
CA LEU A 365 -12.89 -25.60 24.95
C LEU A 365 -11.97 -24.71 24.09
N GLU A 366 -12.18 -24.70 22.77
CA GLU A 366 -11.40 -23.88 21.85
C GLU A 366 -11.70 -22.38 22.01
N ARG A 367 -12.97 -22.01 22.22
CA ARG A 367 -13.37 -20.64 22.57
C ARG A 367 -12.69 -20.18 23.86
N ARG A 368 -12.69 -21.01 24.90
CA ARG A 368 -12.07 -20.70 26.19
C ARG A 368 -10.55 -20.51 26.07
N SER A 369 -9.91 -21.32 25.21
CA SER A 369 -8.48 -21.22 24.90
C SER A 369 -8.14 -19.94 24.12
N ARG A 370 -8.94 -19.57 23.11
CA ARG A 370 -8.78 -18.29 22.39
C ARG A 370 -9.00 -17.08 23.29
N VAL A 371 -10.02 -17.10 24.16
CA VAL A 371 -10.26 -15.99 25.10
C VAL A 371 -9.07 -15.80 26.03
N SER A 372 -8.53 -16.88 26.62
CA SER A 372 -7.37 -16.79 27.51
C SER A 372 -6.10 -16.26 26.83
N ILE A 373 -5.82 -16.67 25.58
CA ILE A 373 -4.69 -16.15 24.81
C ILE A 373 -4.88 -14.67 24.45
N THR A 374 -6.11 -14.26 24.09
CA THR A 374 -6.41 -12.86 23.76
C THR A 374 -6.42 -11.93 24.96
N GLU A 375 -6.78 -12.40 26.16
CA GLU A 375 -6.73 -11.60 27.38
C GLU A 375 -5.29 -11.35 27.83
N PHE A 376 -4.43 -12.37 27.79
CA PHE A 376 -3.00 -12.24 28.11
C PHE A 376 -2.29 -11.24 27.18
N ALA A 377 -2.48 -11.39 25.87
CA ALA A 377 -1.90 -10.45 24.89
C ALA A 377 -2.46 -9.01 25.04
N ARG A 378 -3.74 -8.87 25.40
CA ARG A 378 -4.38 -7.56 25.62
C ARG A 378 -3.85 -6.86 26.87
N ASP A 379 -3.58 -7.60 27.93
CA ASP A 379 -3.07 -7.04 29.18
C ASP A 379 -1.59 -6.62 29.07
N ASP A 380 -0.77 -7.39 28.34
CA ASP A 380 0.62 -7.01 28.03
C ASP A 380 0.69 -5.73 27.19
N VAL A 381 -0.14 -5.63 26.15
CA VAL A 381 -0.23 -4.41 25.31
C VAL A 381 -0.75 -3.22 26.13
N ARG A 382 -1.74 -3.45 27.02
CA ARG A 382 -2.28 -2.38 27.88
C ARG A 382 -1.24 -1.87 28.88
N ASN A 383 -0.41 -2.75 29.44
CA ASN A 383 0.63 -2.37 30.38
C ASN A 383 1.77 -1.63 29.66
N ALA A 384 2.22 -2.12 28.50
CA ALA A 384 3.20 -1.43 27.67
C ALA A 384 2.71 -0.03 27.25
N LEU A 385 1.43 0.12 26.90
CA LEU A 385 0.85 1.42 26.55
C LEU A 385 0.79 2.40 27.74
N LYS A 386 0.53 1.91 28.96
CA LYS A 386 0.56 2.74 30.17
C LYS A 386 1.97 3.24 30.50
N ASP A 387 2.97 2.37 30.36
CA ASP A 387 4.37 2.74 30.58
C ASP A 387 4.83 3.78 29.55
N GLU A 388 4.45 3.59 28.28
CA GLU A 388 4.70 4.54 27.20
C GLU A 388 3.99 5.88 27.39
N GLN A 389 2.74 5.87 27.88
CA GLN A 389 2.01 7.09 28.23
C GLN A 389 2.70 7.85 29.36
N LYS A 390 3.23 7.14 30.36
CA LYS A 390 3.99 7.73 31.47
C LYS A 390 5.28 8.39 31.00
N VAL A 391 6.00 7.77 30.07
CA VAL A 391 7.21 8.38 29.47
C VAL A 391 6.85 9.64 28.67
N THR A 392 5.78 9.60 27.87
CA THR A 392 5.35 10.79 27.10
C THR A 392 4.86 11.94 27.97
N THR A 393 4.19 11.67 29.09
CA THR A 393 3.76 12.72 30.02
C THR A 393 4.94 13.34 30.75
N ASP A 394 5.94 12.55 31.16
CA ASP A 394 7.17 13.06 31.79
C ASP A 394 7.99 13.93 30.82
N LEU A 395 8.17 13.48 29.56
CA LEU A 395 8.86 14.25 28.53
C LEU A 395 8.13 15.56 28.20
N THR A 396 6.79 15.54 28.17
CA THR A 396 5.97 16.73 27.92
C THR A 396 6.10 17.74 29.07
N ALA A 397 6.12 17.26 30.32
CA ALA A 397 6.34 18.10 31.49
C ALA A 397 7.74 18.75 31.49
N ARG A 398 8.80 17.97 31.17
CA ARG A 398 10.17 18.49 31.05
C ARG A 398 10.30 19.53 29.94
N LEU A 399 9.66 19.30 28.79
CA LEU A 399 9.66 20.25 27.67
C LEU A 399 8.96 21.56 28.03
N ALA A 400 7.84 21.48 28.75
CA ALA A 400 7.13 22.66 29.25
C ALA A 400 7.99 23.46 30.24
N GLN A 401 8.64 22.77 31.19
CA GLN A 401 9.51 23.40 32.18
C GLN A 401 10.73 24.08 31.53
N SER A 402 11.38 23.42 30.58
CA SER A 402 12.52 23.99 29.84
C SER A 402 12.11 25.18 28.97
N SER A 403 10.94 25.11 28.32
CA SER A 403 10.41 26.23 27.52
C SER A 403 10.07 27.45 28.39
N GLN A 404 9.53 27.22 29.58
CA GLN A 404 9.24 28.29 30.54
C GLN A 404 10.53 28.94 31.08
N ALA A 405 11.55 28.14 31.38
CA ALA A 405 12.86 28.63 31.80
C ALA A 405 13.53 29.49 30.70
N LEU A 406 13.45 29.06 29.44
CA LEU A 406 13.97 29.83 28.31
C LEU A 406 13.25 31.18 28.14
N GLU A 407 11.94 31.20 28.37
CA GLU A 407 11.15 32.43 28.28
C GLU A 407 11.47 33.39 29.44
N THR A 408 11.71 32.89 30.65
CA THR A 408 12.16 33.73 31.78
C THR A 408 13.53 34.34 31.52
N GLU A 409 14.47 33.59 30.94
CA GLU A 409 15.80 34.10 30.62
C GLU A 409 15.80 35.09 29.45
N ARG A 410 14.91 34.90 28.47
CA ARG A 410 14.66 35.90 27.41
C ARG A 410 14.16 37.22 27.98
N LYS A 411 13.21 37.18 28.93
CA LYS A 411 12.68 38.38 29.58
C LYS A 411 13.75 39.09 30.39
N ARG A 412 14.55 38.35 31.18
CA ARG A 412 15.70 38.92 31.92
C ARG A 412 16.72 39.57 31.00
N SER A 413 17.09 38.90 29.91
CA SER A 413 18.01 39.43 28.90
C SER A 413 17.47 40.70 28.25
N ALA A 414 16.16 40.76 27.96
CA ALA A 414 15.52 41.96 27.41
C ALA A 414 15.58 43.14 28.39
N THR A 415 15.31 42.90 29.68
CA THR A 415 15.43 43.92 30.73
C THR A 415 16.85 44.45 30.85
N LEU A 416 17.86 43.57 30.89
CA LEU A 416 19.27 43.96 30.97
C LEU A 416 19.71 44.76 29.74
N VAL A 417 19.26 44.39 28.54
CA VAL A 417 19.51 45.17 27.31
C VAL A 417 18.88 46.55 27.40
N GLN A 418 17.68 46.66 27.95
CA GLN A 418 17.00 47.95 28.14
C GLN A 418 17.75 48.82 29.16
N GLU A 419 18.18 48.26 30.29
CA GLU A 419 18.99 48.94 31.30
C GLU A 419 20.33 49.40 30.74
N LEU A 420 21.03 48.55 29.98
CA LEU A 420 22.30 48.89 29.35
C LEU A 420 22.15 49.98 28.29
N THR A 421 21.05 49.96 27.54
CA THR A 421 20.72 51.01 26.56
C THR A 421 20.38 52.33 27.26
N GLN A 422 19.75 52.28 28.43
CA GLN A 422 19.46 53.47 29.23
C GLN A 422 20.73 54.04 29.87
N ALA A 423 21.58 53.19 30.45
CA ALA A 423 22.88 53.59 31.01
C ALA A 423 23.79 54.22 29.94
N LYS A 424 23.83 53.63 28.75
CA LYS A 424 24.57 54.19 27.61
C LYS A 424 24.06 55.58 27.20
N ARG A 425 22.73 55.77 27.19
CA ARG A 425 22.12 57.08 26.91
C ARG A 425 22.42 58.11 28.01
N ASN A 426 22.33 57.72 29.27
CA ASN A 426 22.68 58.60 30.40
C ASN A 426 24.16 59.01 30.35
N LEU A 427 25.06 58.09 30.01
CA LEU A 427 26.49 58.37 29.84
C LEU A 427 26.78 59.29 28.64
N GLU A 428 26.06 59.13 27.54
CA GLU A 428 26.17 60.03 26.39
C GLU A 428 25.68 61.44 26.76
N LEU A 429 24.61 61.52 27.56
CA LEU A 429 24.10 62.77 28.12
C LEU A 429 25.10 63.42 29.09
N GLU A 430 25.72 62.64 29.98
CA GLU A 430 26.76 63.12 30.92
C GLU A 430 28.05 63.54 30.19
N ARG A 431 28.45 62.85 29.13
CA ARG A 431 29.54 63.26 28.22
C ARG A 431 29.26 64.59 27.55
N GLN A 432 28.01 64.84 27.17
CA GLN A 432 27.59 66.12 26.59
C GLN A 432 27.48 67.24 27.64
N ILE A 433 27.28 66.89 28.92
CA ILE A 433 27.07 67.85 30.02
C ILE A 433 28.37 68.21 30.77
N LYS A 434 29.46 67.42 30.71
CA LYS A 434 30.72 67.73 31.44
C LYS A 434 32.00 67.49 30.62
N THR A 435 32.67 68.60 30.29
CA THR A 435 34.13 68.64 30.12
C THR A 435 34.80 68.43 31.48
N GLY A 436 35.21 67.20 31.78
CA GLY A 436 36.09 66.88 32.92
C GLY A 436 35.73 65.61 33.69
N MET A 437 35.94 64.43 33.10
CA MET A 437 35.94 63.15 33.83
C MET A 437 37.37 62.71 34.14
N SER A 438 37.65 62.35 35.40
CA SER A 438 38.95 61.84 35.84
C SER A 438 39.24 60.44 35.29
N LEU A 439 40.53 60.08 35.17
CA LEU A 439 40.95 58.77 34.64
C LEU A 439 40.44 57.59 35.50
N SER A 440 40.38 57.75 36.83
CA SER A 440 39.98 56.67 37.75
C SER A 440 38.49 56.32 37.65
N GLU A 441 37.64 57.28 37.34
CA GLU A 441 36.20 57.04 37.11
C GLU A 441 35.99 56.32 35.77
N ARG A 442 36.82 56.63 34.76
CA ARG A 442 36.81 55.93 33.47
C ARG A 442 37.23 54.46 33.61
N ASP A 443 38.25 54.19 34.42
CA ASP A 443 38.73 52.82 34.65
C ASP A 443 37.70 51.98 35.40
N ARG A 444 37.06 52.52 36.45
CA ARG A 444 35.95 51.84 37.16
C ARG A 444 34.77 51.49 36.26
N ILE A 445 34.44 52.37 35.31
CA ILE A 445 33.36 52.13 34.35
C ILE A 445 33.77 51.07 33.33
N HIS A 446 35.00 51.10 32.83
CA HIS A 446 35.51 50.04 31.94
C HIS A 446 35.53 48.67 32.63
N GLU A 447 35.84 48.63 33.93
CA GLU A 447 35.80 47.41 34.73
C GLU A 447 34.37 46.88 34.92
N THR A 448 33.42 47.78 35.19
CA THR A 448 32.00 47.43 35.34
C THR A 448 31.41 46.92 34.02
N VAL A 449 31.69 47.60 32.91
CA VAL A 449 31.25 47.18 31.56
C VAL A 449 31.92 45.88 31.14
N GLY A 450 33.19 45.67 31.48
CA GLY A 450 33.92 44.42 31.26
C GLY A 450 33.32 43.25 32.03
N SER A 451 32.92 43.48 33.29
CA SER A 451 32.22 42.51 34.13
C SER A 451 30.86 42.13 33.53
N GLN A 452 30.03 43.12 33.20
CA GLN A 452 28.70 42.89 32.59
C GLN A 452 28.79 42.19 31.22
N ARG A 453 29.80 42.53 30.40
CA ARG A 453 30.04 41.84 29.12
C ARG A 453 30.44 40.38 29.31
N SER A 454 31.18 40.08 30.37
CA SER A 454 31.57 38.70 30.72
C SER A 454 30.37 37.89 31.20
N GLU A 455 29.49 38.52 31.98
CA GLU A 455 28.22 37.93 32.43
C GLU A 455 27.25 37.64 31.27
N ILE A 456 27.09 38.59 30.34
CA ILE A 456 26.31 38.38 29.11
C ILE A 456 26.90 37.23 28.26
N SER A 457 28.24 37.13 28.19
CA SER A 457 28.91 36.05 27.48
C SER A 457 28.64 34.68 28.12
N ALA A 458 28.58 34.61 29.45
CA ALA A 458 28.22 33.39 30.18
C ALA A 458 26.77 32.98 29.91
N LEU A 459 25.81 33.91 30.01
CA LEU A 459 24.40 33.66 29.73
C LEU A 459 24.14 33.24 28.28
N VAL A 460 24.89 33.80 27.32
CA VAL A 460 24.81 33.40 25.91
C VAL A 460 25.27 31.95 25.71
N LYS A 461 26.34 31.53 26.40
CA LYS A 461 26.80 30.13 26.37
C LYS A 461 25.78 29.19 26.99
N GLU A 462 25.18 29.57 28.11
CA GLU A 462 24.16 28.78 28.80
C GLU A 462 22.88 28.65 27.95
N ARG A 463 22.45 29.72 27.29
CA ARG A 463 21.36 29.68 26.30
C ARG A 463 21.67 28.74 25.12
N ASP A 464 22.91 28.73 24.64
CA ASP A 464 23.31 27.89 23.53
C ASP A 464 23.45 26.40 23.95
N GLU A 465 23.75 26.13 25.22
CA GLU A 465 23.62 24.81 25.85
C GLU A 465 22.16 24.35 25.90
N ILE A 466 21.27 25.18 26.46
CA ILE A 466 19.82 24.88 26.53
C ILE A 466 19.22 24.66 25.14
N LYS A 467 19.64 25.43 24.13
CA LYS A 467 19.21 25.20 22.74
C LYS A 467 19.66 23.85 22.20
N ARG A 468 20.85 23.38 22.58
CA ARG A 468 21.35 22.06 22.19
C ARG A 468 20.57 20.95 22.89
N GLU A 469 20.32 21.06 24.19
CA GLU A 469 19.49 20.12 24.94
C GLU A 469 18.06 20.05 24.37
N LEU A 470 17.45 21.19 24.04
CA LEU A 470 16.11 21.25 23.47
C LEU A 470 16.06 20.65 22.05
N LYS A 471 17.13 20.78 21.28
CA LYS A 471 17.27 20.10 19.98
C LYS A 471 17.39 18.59 20.18
N MET A 472 18.20 18.12 21.14
CA MET A 472 18.34 16.70 21.47
C MET A 472 17.02 16.09 21.92
N ALA A 473 16.29 16.74 22.84
CA ALA A 473 15.00 16.29 23.32
C ALA A 473 13.93 16.24 22.21
N ARG A 474 13.94 17.18 21.26
CA ARG A 474 13.06 17.14 20.08
C ARG A 474 13.37 15.96 19.17
N THR A 475 14.65 15.70 18.92
CA THR A 475 15.09 14.55 18.13
C THR A 475 14.67 13.25 18.81
N GLU A 476 14.88 13.14 20.12
CA GLU A 476 14.51 11.95 20.88
C GLU A 476 12.99 11.70 20.89
N ARG A 477 12.19 12.76 21.05
CA ARG A 477 10.72 12.67 20.94
C ARG A 477 10.28 12.25 19.53
N ASN A 478 10.94 12.75 18.49
CA ASN A 478 10.62 12.36 17.11
C ASN A 478 11.00 10.89 16.87
N ASN A 479 12.18 10.45 17.31
CA ASN A 479 12.59 9.05 17.24
C ASN A 479 11.61 8.12 17.97
N GLU A 480 11.08 8.55 19.12
CA GLU A 480 10.09 7.78 19.87
C GLU A 480 8.71 7.75 19.17
N SER A 481 8.32 8.87 18.53
CA SER A 481 7.15 8.91 17.67
C SER A 481 7.29 7.96 16.47
N ASP A 482 8.48 7.89 15.88
CA ASP A 482 8.79 7.02 14.75
C ASP A 482 8.76 5.54 15.16
N ARG A 483 9.29 5.20 16.35
CA ARG A 483 9.17 3.85 16.93
C ARG A 483 7.72 3.45 17.16
N LYS A 484 6.90 4.34 17.73
CA LYS A 484 5.46 4.10 17.92
C LYS A 484 4.72 3.89 16.61
N TRP A 485 5.07 4.68 15.60
CA TRP A 485 4.54 4.53 14.26
C TRP A 485 4.94 3.18 13.65
N GLU A 486 6.19 2.75 13.82
CA GLU A 486 6.69 1.46 13.35
C GLU A 486 5.99 0.26 14.03
N ILE A 487 5.78 0.33 15.35
CA ILE A 487 5.02 -0.69 16.09
C ILE A 487 3.56 -0.72 15.62
N THR A 488 2.93 0.44 15.41
CA THR A 488 1.56 0.55 14.91
C THR A 488 1.43 -0.06 13.52
N ASN A 489 2.40 0.19 12.63
CA ASN A 489 2.43 -0.41 11.30
C ASN A 489 2.65 -1.92 11.34
N LYS A 490 3.50 -2.42 12.25
CA LYS A 490 3.67 -3.87 12.45
C LYS A 490 2.40 -4.53 12.96
N MET A 491 1.66 -3.87 13.86
CA MET A 491 0.35 -4.36 14.31
C MET A 491 -0.68 -4.33 13.18
N ASN A 492 -0.74 -3.27 12.38
CA ASN A 492 -1.64 -3.18 11.24
C ASN A 492 -1.30 -4.20 10.15
N ALA A 493 -0.02 -4.46 9.90
CA ALA A 493 0.43 -5.50 8.98
C ALA A 493 0.10 -6.91 9.50
N LEU A 494 0.17 -7.15 10.81
CA LEU A 494 -0.29 -8.40 11.41
C LEU A 494 -1.80 -8.58 11.30
N ILE A 495 -2.58 -7.52 11.54
CA ILE A 495 -4.04 -7.52 11.36
C ILE A 495 -4.38 -7.81 9.90
N GLN A 496 -3.75 -7.10 8.97
CA GLN A 496 -3.95 -7.29 7.54
C GLN A 496 -3.53 -8.70 7.08
N ALA A 497 -2.42 -9.24 7.57
CA ALA A 497 -2.02 -10.62 7.29
C ALA A 497 -3.01 -11.65 7.86
N MET A 498 -3.67 -11.35 9.00
CA MET A 498 -4.73 -12.19 9.55
C MET A 498 -6.02 -12.10 8.73
N ASP A 499 -6.37 -10.92 8.23
CA ASP A 499 -7.53 -10.70 7.35
C ASP A 499 -7.32 -11.34 5.97
N GLU A 500 -6.12 -11.20 5.38
CA GLU A 500 -5.72 -11.86 4.12
C GLU A 500 -5.69 -13.39 4.28
N TRP A 501 -5.31 -13.90 5.46
CA TRP A 501 -5.44 -15.33 5.79
C TRP A 501 -6.89 -15.80 5.92
N ASP A 502 -7.80 -14.93 6.33
CA ASP A 502 -9.24 -15.21 6.35
C ASP A 502 -9.85 -15.15 4.93
N GLU A 503 -9.40 -14.24 4.07
CA GLU A 503 -9.83 -14.16 2.67
C GLU A 503 -9.32 -15.33 1.81
N CYS A 504 -8.06 -15.75 2.00
CA CYS A 504 -7.48 -16.92 1.33
C CYS A 504 -8.19 -18.24 1.69
N ARG A 505 -8.83 -18.33 2.86
CA ARG A 505 -9.68 -19.48 3.25
C ARG A 505 -10.97 -19.60 2.44
N HIS A 506 -11.44 -18.52 1.80
CA HIS A 506 -12.71 -18.49 1.07
C HIS A 506 -12.55 -18.73 -0.44
N CYS A 507 -11.33 -18.81 -0.98
CA CYS A 507 -11.09 -18.90 -2.43
C CYS A 507 -11.06 -20.33 -3.02
N GLY A 508 -11.16 -21.39 -2.19
CA GLY A 508 -11.35 -22.77 -2.67
C GLY A 508 -10.20 -23.37 -3.50
N ALA A 509 -9.02 -22.75 -3.53
CA ALA A 509 -7.85 -23.26 -4.25
C ALA A 509 -7.02 -24.23 -3.37
N ASP A 510 -7.31 -25.53 -3.48
CA ASP A 510 -6.48 -26.60 -2.91
C ASP A 510 -5.09 -26.64 -3.59
N PHE A 511 -4.05 -26.19 -2.89
CA PHE A 511 -2.66 -26.45 -3.30
C PHE A 511 -2.21 -27.83 -2.81
N GLY A 512 -2.29 -28.85 -3.67
CA GLY A 512 -1.69 -30.19 -3.46
C GLY A 512 -0.63 -30.49 -4.52
N THR A 513 0.57 -30.91 -4.12
CA THR A 513 1.72 -31.20 -5.00
C THR A 513 1.87 -32.71 -5.21
N MET A 514 2.11 -33.20 -6.45
CA MET A 514 2.50 -34.60 -6.70
C MET A 514 3.98 -34.72 -7.10
N MET A 515 4.72 -35.59 -6.42
CA MET A 515 6.13 -35.91 -6.69
C MET A 515 6.30 -36.90 -7.85
N CYS A 516 7.21 -36.62 -8.78
CA CYS A 516 7.74 -37.62 -9.71
C CYS A 516 9.26 -37.46 -9.88
N LEU A 517 9.99 -38.58 -9.84
CA LEU A 517 11.46 -38.66 -9.92
C LEU A 517 11.94 -38.76 -11.39
N ALA A 518 12.99 -38.01 -11.73
CA ALA A 518 13.73 -38.17 -12.99
C ALA A 518 15.22 -38.47 -12.71
N TRP A 519 15.88 -39.15 -13.67
CA TRP A 519 17.04 -40.04 -13.50
C TRP A 519 18.41 -39.44 -13.14
N ASP A 520 18.53 -38.12 -12.92
CA ASP A 520 19.82 -37.49 -12.59
C ASP A 520 19.83 -36.71 -11.26
N GLY A 521 18.87 -36.95 -10.36
CA GLY A 521 18.94 -36.47 -8.97
C GLY A 521 18.77 -34.95 -8.76
N ILE A 522 18.33 -34.20 -9.77
CA ILE A 522 17.96 -32.78 -9.65
C ILE A 522 16.44 -32.65 -9.52
N LEU A 523 15.98 -32.00 -8.45
CA LEU A 523 14.57 -31.66 -8.23
C LEU A 523 14.19 -30.41 -9.06
N ILE A 524 13.24 -30.53 -9.98
CA ILE A 524 12.73 -29.40 -10.76
C ILE A 524 11.25 -29.19 -10.43
N LEU A 525 10.90 -28.00 -9.95
CA LEU A 525 9.51 -27.55 -9.75
C LEU A 525 8.95 -27.03 -11.09
N ARG A 526 7.81 -27.56 -11.53
CA ARG A 526 7.04 -27.00 -12.66
C ARG A 526 5.56 -26.85 -12.31
N PRO A 527 4.90 -25.75 -12.71
CA PRO A 527 3.45 -25.59 -12.57
C PRO A 527 2.67 -26.39 -13.64
N HIS A 528 1.41 -26.72 -13.33
CA HIS A 528 0.48 -27.46 -14.19
C HIS A 528 0.16 -26.66 -15.48
N PRO A 529 0.15 -27.27 -16.68
CA PRO A 529 -0.36 -26.60 -17.87
C PRO A 529 -1.90 -26.57 -17.85
N PRO A 530 -2.55 -25.53 -18.41
CA PRO A 530 -4.01 -25.50 -18.53
C PRO A 530 -4.48 -26.56 -19.55
N PRO A 531 -5.75 -27.01 -19.48
CA PRO A 531 -6.28 -27.95 -20.46
C PRO A 531 -6.23 -27.34 -21.86
N ALA A 532 -5.60 -28.08 -22.77
CA ALA A 532 -5.54 -27.76 -24.19
C ALA A 532 -6.97 -27.75 -24.77
N ASN A 533 -7.47 -26.56 -25.10
CA ASN A 533 -8.39 -26.29 -26.20
C ASN A 533 -8.68 -24.78 -26.26
N LEU A 534 -7.80 -24.02 -26.92
CA LEU A 534 -8.18 -22.93 -27.85
C LEU A 534 -6.91 -22.49 -28.58
N HIS A 535 -6.64 -23.10 -29.73
CA HIS A 535 -5.76 -22.52 -30.73
C HIS A 535 -6.47 -21.31 -31.33
N HIS A 536 -5.96 -20.09 -31.12
CA HIS A 536 -5.77 -19.11 -32.21
C HIS A 536 -4.79 -18.00 -31.78
N CYS A 537 -3.66 -18.02 -32.49
CA CYS A 537 -2.76 -16.93 -32.88
C CYS A 537 -2.27 -15.90 -31.84
N LEU A 538 -1.06 -16.19 -31.37
CA LEU A 538 0.00 -15.21 -31.11
C LEU A 538 0.39 -14.45 -32.40
N ASP A 539 0.46 -13.12 -32.31
CA ASP A 539 1.44 -12.26 -32.99
C ASP A 539 2.04 -11.37 -31.88
N ALA A 540 3.12 -11.77 -31.19
CA ALA A 540 4.54 -11.58 -31.52
C ALA A 540 5.00 -10.11 -31.63
N ASN A 541 5.86 -9.70 -30.68
CA ASN A 541 6.94 -8.70 -30.80
C ASN A 541 6.62 -7.35 -31.48
N MET A 542 6.24 -6.35 -30.68
CA MET A 542 6.52 -4.95 -31.01
C MET A 542 7.29 -4.33 -29.85
N SER A 543 8.55 -3.93 -30.07
CA SER A 543 9.16 -2.89 -29.24
C SER A 543 8.29 -1.63 -29.34
N PRO A 544 8.15 -0.81 -28.27
CA PRO A 544 7.32 0.40 -28.29
C PRO A 544 7.64 1.33 -29.46
N SER A 545 8.85 1.21 -30.03
CA SER A 545 9.43 2.06 -31.09
C SER A 545 8.60 2.26 -32.35
N ASN A 546 7.56 1.46 -32.61
CA ASN A 546 6.78 1.53 -33.86
C ASN A 546 5.27 1.67 -33.68
N GLY A 547 4.75 1.67 -32.44
CA GLY A 547 3.31 1.78 -32.16
C GLY A 547 2.81 3.22 -32.17
N LYS A 548 1.49 3.42 -32.35
CA LYS A 548 0.79 4.69 -32.12
C LYS A 548 -0.14 4.53 -30.91
N TYR A 549 -0.11 5.47 -29.96
CA TYR A 549 -0.89 5.38 -28.72
C TYR A 549 -1.65 6.67 -28.43
N VAL A 550 -2.86 6.51 -27.89
CA VAL A 550 -3.60 7.59 -27.22
C VAL A 550 -3.98 7.12 -25.83
N VAL A 551 -3.51 7.85 -24.82
CA VAL A 551 -3.85 7.61 -23.41
C VAL A 551 -4.96 8.58 -23.02
N PHE A 552 -6.10 8.05 -22.61
CA PHE A 552 -7.26 8.84 -22.22
C PHE A 552 -7.32 9.01 -20.70
N ASP A 553 -7.61 10.22 -20.25
CA ASP A 553 -8.34 10.37 -19.01
C ASP A 553 -9.73 9.72 -19.13
N ILE A 554 -10.26 9.17 -18.03
CA ILE A 554 -11.48 8.39 -18.05
C ILE A 554 -12.67 9.14 -17.45
N VAL A 555 -12.59 9.58 -16.20
CA VAL A 555 -13.75 10.12 -15.49
C VAL A 555 -13.88 11.63 -15.74
N GLY A 556 -15.01 12.05 -16.29
CA GLY A 556 -15.21 13.41 -16.80
C GLY A 556 -14.84 13.55 -18.27
N THR A 557 -13.89 12.76 -18.78
CA THR A 557 -13.53 12.69 -20.20
C THR A 557 -14.36 11.64 -20.95
N CYS A 558 -14.12 10.36 -20.70
CA CYS A 558 -14.79 9.25 -21.38
C CYS A 558 -16.18 8.95 -20.81
N VAL A 559 -16.35 9.07 -19.49
CA VAL A 559 -17.63 8.87 -18.78
C VAL A 559 -18.13 10.20 -18.19
N SER A 560 -19.45 10.40 -18.21
CA SER A 560 -20.08 11.64 -17.74
C SER A 560 -20.48 11.58 -16.26
N TYR A 561 -20.65 12.74 -15.62
CA TYR A 561 -21.17 12.84 -14.24
C TYR A 561 -22.71 12.93 -14.18
N ASP A 562 -23.41 12.70 -15.29
CA ASP A 562 -24.86 12.89 -15.38
C ASP A 562 -25.60 11.96 -14.42
N LYS A 563 -25.16 10.70 -14.32
CA LYS A 563 -25.71 9.70 -13.39
C LYS A 563 -25.52 10.06 -11.92
N LEU A 564 -24.39 10.68 -11.57
CA LEU A 564 -24.19 11.23 -10.23
C LEU A 564 -25.17 12.37 -9.96
N THR A 565 -25.36 13.27 -10.93
CA THR A 565 -26.32 14.37 -10.82
C THR A 565 -27.75 13.86 -10.65
N GLU A 566 -28.18 12.90 -11.47
CA GLU A 566 -29.48 12.23 -11.35
C GLU A 566 -29.67 11.59 -9.98
N ALA A 567 -28.62 10.94 -9.43
CA ALA A 567 -28.69 10.32 -8.10
C ALA A 567 -28.87 11.36 -6.98
N VAL A 568 -28.17 12.50 -7.04
CA VAL A 568 -28.35 13.60 -6.08
C VAL A 568 -29.74 14.23 -6.22
N GLU A 569 -30.21 14.49 -7.43
CA GLU A 569 -31.55 15.03 -7.69
C GLU A 569 -32.64 14.10 -7.16
N LYS A 570 -32.51 12.79 -7.43
CA LYS A 570 -33.46 11.78 -6.94
C LYS A 570 -33.48 11.68 -5.41
N GLN A 571 -32.32 11.72 -4.77
CA GLN A 571 -32.22 11.45 -3.32
C GLN A 571 -32.46 12.70 -2.47
N LEU A 572 -31.96 13.87 -2.90
CA LEU A 572 -31.95 15.09 -2.10
C LEU A 572 -32.47 16.33 -2.86
N GLY A 573 -32.91 16.20 -4.11
CA GLY A 573 -33.26 17.33 -4.99
C GLY A 573 -34.28 18.30 -4.38
N GLU A 574 -35.43 17.80 -3.90
CA GLU A 574 -36.45 18.66 -3.28
C GLU A 574 -35.91 19.41 -2.05
N ARG A 575 -35.10 18.74 -1.23
CA ARG A 575 -34.52 19.30 0.00
C ARG A 575 -33.47 20.35 -0.32
N LEU A 576 -32.61 20.08 -1.31
CA LEU A 576 -31.58 21.01 -1.77
C LEU A 576 -32.22 22.26 -2.37
N LEU A 577 -33.25 22.10 -3.20
CA LEU A 577 -33.97 23.23 -3.80
C LEU A 577 -34.68 24.10 -2.77
N ALA A 578 -35.21 23.51 -1.69
CA ALA A 578 -35.80 24.26 -0.58
C ALA A 578 -34.77 25.19 0.12
N GLU A 579 -33.48 24.82 0.11
CA GLU A 579 -32.36 25.62 0.62
C GLU A 579 -31.73 26.52 -0.46
N ASN A 580 -32.36 26.65 -1.65
CA ASN A 580 -31.86 27.36 -2.82
C ASN A 580 -30.54 26.79 -3.37
N VAL A 581 -30.27 25.51 -3.15
CA VAL A 581 -29.09 24.80 -3.67
C VAL A 581 -29.50 24.01 -4.91
N LYS A 582 -28.96 24.39 -6.08
CA LYS A 582 -29.15 23.60 -7.31
C LYS A 582 -28.33 22.31 -7.23
N PRO A 583 -28.93 21.11 -7.37
CA PRO A 583 -28.21 19.83 -7.27
C PRO A 583 -27.00 19.73 -8.21
N SER A 584 -27.15 20.13 -9.47
CA SER A 584 -26.04 20.12 -10.44
C SER A 584 -24.87 21.03 -10.03
N LEU A 585 -25.15 22.17 -9.39
CA LEU A 585 -24.10 23.07 -8.90
C LEU A 585 -23.36 22.44 -7.72
N LEU A 586 -24.09 21.80 -6.80
CA LEU A 586 -23.50 21.08 -5.68
C LEU A 586 -22.59 19.95 -6.18
N VAL A 587 -23.03 19.17 -7.18
CA VAL A 587 -22.25 18.08 -7.78
C VAL A 587 -20.98 18.61 -8.44
N ASN A 588 -21.07 19.66 -9.25
CA ASN A 588 -19.88 20.26 -9.88
C ASN A 588 -18.89 20.74 -8.82
N LEU A 589 -19.33 21.49 -7.81
CA LEU A 589 -18.45 21.95 -6.74
C LEU A 589 -17.86 20.81 -5.92
N TRP A 590 -18.60 19.71 -5.76
CA TRP A 590 -18.14 18.53 -5.04
C TRP A 590 -17.05 17.79 -5.81
N ILE A 591 -17.19 17.64 -7.13
CA ILE A 591 -16.15 17.08 -8.00
C ILE A 591 -14.90 17.95 -7.95
N GLU A 592 -15.03 19.26 -8.16
CA GLU A 592 -13.90 20.20 -8.08
C GLU A 592 -13.19 20.16 -6.72
N ALA A 593 -13.95 20.10 -5.63
CA ALA A 593 -13.37 19.95 -4.29
C ALA A 593 -12.69 18.59 -4.12
N GLY A 594 -13.27 17.53 -4.69
CA GLY A 594 -12.70 16.18 -4.71
C GLY A 594 -11.34 16.15 -5.40
N GLU A 595 -11.27 16.61 -6.65
CA GLU A 595 -10.03 16.66 -7.43
C GLU A 595 -8.95 17.52 -6.75
N ARG A 596 -9.34 18.67 -6.18
CA ARG A 596 -8.42 19.54 -5.44
C ARG A 596 -7.86 18.88 -4.20
N GLU A 597 -8.71 18.30 -3.35
CA GLU A 597 -8.27 17.68 -2.09
C GLU A 597 -7.48 16.39 -2.37
N TYR A 598 -7.87 15.62 -3.38
CA TYR A 598 -7.11 14.48 -3.89
C TYR A 598 -5.70 14.90 -4.31
N THR A 599 -5.59 15.97 -5.10
CA THR A 599 -4.31 16.57 -5.50
C THR A 599 -3.49 17.00 -4.27
N TYR A 600 -4.07 17.77 -3.36
CA TYR A 600 -3.36 18.30 -2.19
C TYR A 600 -2.85 17.19 -1.26
N LEU A 601 -3.65 16.13 -1.08
CA LEU A 601 -3.22 14.96 -0.34
C LEU A 601 -2.10 14.22 -1.06
N SER A 602 -2.20 14.04 -2.38
CA SER A 602 -1.13 13.46 -3.21
C SER A 602 0.20 14.19 -3.05
N ILE A 603 0.24 15.50 -3.32
CA ILE A 603 1.49 16.30 -3.29
C ILE A 603 2.05 16.50 -1.88
N THR A 604 1.25 16.24 -0.83
CA THR A 604 1.70 16.23 0.57
C THR A 604 2.00 14.83 1.11
N ASN A 605 2.12 13.83 0.23
CA ASN A 605 2.42 12.42 0.56
C ASN A 605 1.40 11.76 1.50
N ARG A 606 0.13 12.16 1.42
CA ARG A 606 -1.00 11.63 2.21
C ARG A 606 -2.09 11.05 1.31
N TYR A 607 -1.68 10.34 0.25
CA TYR A 607 -2.58 9.76 -0.72
C TYR A 607 -3.75 9.00 -0.05
N VAL A 608 -4.95 9.21 -0.56
CA VAL A 608 -6.18 8.50 -0.19
C VAL A 608 -6.91 8.19 -1.48
N ALA A 609 -7.50 6.99 -1.57
CA ALA A 609 -8.34 6.60 -2.69
C ALA A 609 -9.46 7.62 -2.92
N PHE A 610 -9.72 7.94 -4.20
CA PHE A 610 -10.59 9.05 -4.57
C PHE A 610 -12.01 8.87 -4.04
N ASP A 611 -12.57 7.66 -4.09
CA ASP A 611 -13.93 7.33 -3.65
C ASP A 611 -14.16 7.64 -2.16
N LYS A 612 -13.23 7.25 -1.29
CA LYS A 612 -13.28 7.48 0.16
C LYS A 612 -13.21 8.97 0.49
N LEU A 613 -12.32 9.69 -0.19
CA LEU A 613 -12.19 11.14 -0.08
C LEU A 613 -13.48 11.81 -0.56
N PHE A 614 -13.98 11.43 -1.73
CA PHE A 614 -15.15 12.00 -2.38
C PHE A 614 -16.38 11.88 -1.48
N ALA A 615 -16.72 10.67 -1.01
CA ALA A 615 -17.84 10.44 -0.09
C ALA A 615 -17.76 11.30 1.18
N SER A 616 -16.56 11.44 1.76
CA SER A 616 -16.34 12.22 2.97
C SER A 616 -16.56 13.72 2.77
N LEU A 617 -16.25 14.23 1.57
CA LEU A 617 -16.37 15.66 1.25
C LEU A 617 -17.81 16.12 1.06
N PHE A 618 -18.77 15.23 0.79
CA PHE A 618 -20.17 15.61 0.55
C PHE A 618 -20.75 16.47 1.69
N TYR A 619 -20.52 16.08 2.95
CA TYR A 619 -20.96 16.86 4.11
C TYR A 619 -20.34 18.26 4.18
N ARG A 620 -19.07 18.38 3.77
CA ARG A 620 -18.40 19.68 3.69
C ARG A 620 -19.04 20.53 2.61
N MET A 621 -19.41 19.94 1.48
CA MET A 621 -20.08 20.66 0.39
C MET A 621 -21.46 21.16 0.80
N LEU A 622 -22.24 20.37 1.55
CA LEU A 622 -23.51 20.83 2.12
C LEU A 622 -23.31 22.04 3.05
N TRP A 623 -22.31 21.99 3.95
CA TRP A 623 -21.99 23.12 4.83
C TRP A 623 -21.63 24.39 4.04
N LEU A 624 -20.76 24.25 3.03
CA LEU A 624 -20.36 25.36 2.17
C LEU A 624 -21.51 25.90 1.30
N ALA A 625 -22.51 25.06 1.01
CA ALA A 625 -23.74 25.47 0.34
C ALA A 625 -24.75 26.17 1.27
N GLY A 626 -24.42 26.36 2.56
CA GLY A 626 -25.23 27.09 3.53
C GLY A 626 -26.02 26.21 4.51
N ILE A 627 -25.96 24.88 4.37
CA ILE A 627 -26.71 23.94 5.21
C ILE A 627 -26.00 23.78 6.55
N GLN A 628 -26.57 24.36 7.61
CA GLN A 628 -25.92 24.43 8.94
C GLN A 628 -25.77 23.08 9.64
N GLU A 629 -26.65 22.11 9.35
CA GLU A 629 -26.60 20.77 9.96
C GLU A 629 -26.45 19.67 8.89
N PRO A 630 -25.30 19.55 8.20
CA PRO A 630 -25.12 18.66 7.05
C PRO A 630 -25.47 17.20 7.30
N ARG A 631 -25.12 16.68 8.49
CA ARG A 631 -25.34 15.27 8.86
C ARG A 631 -26.79 14.97 9.25
N SER A 632 -27.53 15.99 9.66
CA SER A 632 -28.99 15.90 9.84
C SER A 632 -29.71 16.07 8.50
N PHE A 633 -29.12 16.86 7.60
CA PHE A 633 -29.63 17.07 6.25
C PHE A 633 -29.40 15.87 5.32
N ALA A 634 -28.29 15.15 5.41
CA ALA A 634 -28.09 13.94 4.64
C ALA A 634 -27.64 12.81 5.58
N SER A 635 -28.40 11.72 5.63
CA SER A 635 -28.00 10.54 6.39
C SER A 635 -26.84 9.81 5.69
N GLY A 636 -26.15 8.92 6.40
CA GLY A 636 -25.14 8.05 5.78
C GLY A 636 -25.73 7.20 4.64
N ALA A 637 -26.96 6.72 4.81
CA ALA A 637 -27.67 5.95 3.79
C ALA A 637 -28.04 6.78 2.55
N ASP A 638 -28.26 8.09 2.69
CA ASP A 638 -28.46 8.99 1.54
C ASP A 638 -27.18 9.10 0.72
N ILE A 639 -26.04 9.26 1.41
CA ILE A 639 -24.73 9.32 0.74
C ILE A 639 -24.43 8.00 0.06
N GLU A 640 -24.59 6.85 0.72
CA GLU A 640 -24.34 5.54 0.12
C GLU A 640 -25.10 5.36 -1.20
N LYS A 641 -26.38 5.76 -1.25
CA LYS A 641 -27.20 5.74 -2.47
C LYS A 641 -26.70 6.72 -3.54
N ILE A 642 -26.30 7.92 -3.15
CA ILE A 642 -25.75 8.92 -4.07
C ILE A 642 -24.40 8.44 -4.65
N THR A 643 -23.51 7.93 -3.80
CA THR A 643 -22.20 7.42 -4.21
C THR A 643 -22.32 6.13 -5.02
N HIS A 644 -23.40 5.36 -4.84
CA HIS A 644 -23.71 4.26 -5.77
C HIS A 644 -24.00 4.79 -7.19
N GLY A 645 -24.61 5.96 -7.33
CA GLY A 645 -24.76 6.63 -8.64
C GLY A 645 -23.41 6.96 -9.30
N TYR A 646 -22.35 7.15 -8.51
CA TYR A 646 -20.99 7.28 -9.03
C TYR A 646 -20.41 5.95 -9.55
N MET A 647 -20.94 4.80 -9.14
CA MET A 647 -20.55 3.47 -9.67
C MET A 647 -21.34 3.10 -10.94
N GLU A 648 -22.32 3.93 -11.30
CA GLU A 648 -23.23 3.73 -12.43
C GLU A 648 -23.03 4.81 -13.51
N LEU A 649 -21.87 5.49 -13.54
CA LEU A 649 -21.58 6.46 -14.59
C LEU A 649 -21.59 5.81 -15.97
N GLU A 650 -22.05 6.56 -16.97
CA GLU A 650 -22.20 6.09 -18.34
C GLU A 650 -21.15 6.73 -19.26
N PRO A 651 -20.60 5.96 -20.23
CA PRO A 651 -19.78 6.50 -21.30
C PRO A 651 -20.50 7.59 -22.10
N ARG A 652 -19.73 8.57 -22.58
CA ARG A 652 -20.27 9.62 -23.45
C ARG A 652 -20.78 9.02 -24.77
N PRO A 653 -21.86 9.56 -25.37
CA PRO A 653 -22.49 8.96 -26.54
C PRO A 653 -21.56 8.72 -27.75
N ASP A 654 -20.58 9.60 -27.95
CA ASP A 654 -19.62 9.57 -29.06
C ASP A 654 -18.30 8.85 -28.72
N LEU A 655 -18.17 8.28 -27.52
CA LEU A 655 -16.93 7.62 -27.09
C LEU A 655 -16.61 6.38 -27.95
N LYS A 656 -17.62 5.55 -28.23
CA LYS A 656 -17.43 4.34 -29.03
C LYS A 656 -16.91 4.69 -30.43
N GLU A 657 -17.52 5.69 -31.05
CA GLU A 657 -17.08 6.18 -32.37
C GLU A 657 -15.63 6.71 -32.32
N CYS A 658 -15.29 7.49 -31.29
CA CYS A 658 -13.92 7.98 -31.06
C CYS A 658 -12.90 6.83 -30.98
N PHE A 659 -13.17 5.81 -30.15
CA PHE A 659 -12.26 4.66 -30.01
C PHE A 659 -12.16 3.84 -31.29
N ASP A 660 -13.28 3.61 -31.98
CA ASP A 660 -13.30 2.87 -33.24
C ASP A 660 -12.48 3.59 -34.32
N LYS A 661 -12.59 4.92 -34.44
CA LYS A 661 -11.78 5.74 -35.36
C LYS A 661 -10.29 5.64 -35.08
N LEU A 662 -9.88 5.79 -33.82
CA LEU A 662 -8.47 5.70 -33.42
C LEU A 662 -7.90 4.31 -33.70
N ARG A 663 -8.63 3.24 -33.36
CA ARG A 663 -8.24 1.86 -33.63
C ARG A 663 -8.12 1.59 -35.13
N ALA A 664 -9.08 2.05 -35.93
CA ALA A 664 -9.03 1.94 -37.39
C ALA A 664 -7.82 2.67 -38.01
N ALA A 665 -7.34 3.75 -37.38
CA ALA A 665 -6.13 4.47 -37.77
C ALA A 665 -4.83 3.87 -37.20
N GLY A 666 -4.90 2.71 -36.54
CA GLY A 666 -3.76 1.97 -36.00
C GLY A 666 -3.26 2.45 -34.64
N PHE A 667 -4.08 3.21 -33.89
CA PHE A 667 -3.76 3.57 -32.51
C PHE A 667 -4.21 2.49 -31.52
N THR A 668 -3.35 2.21 -30.55
CA THR A 668 -3.75 1.53 -29.32
C THR A 668 -4.30 2.54 -28.33
N VAL A 669 -5.56 2.33 -27.92
CA VAL A 669 -6.24 3.15 -26.92
C VAL A 669 -5.92 2.62 -25.52
N ARG A 670 -5.39 3.48 -24.66
CA ARG A 670 -5.11 3.23 -23.24
C ARG A 670 -5.80 4.25 -22.34
N GLY A 671 -5.86 3.98 -21.04
CA GLY A 671 -6.51 4.83 -20.05
C GLY A 671 -5.61 5.10 -18.84
N LEU A 672 -5.61 6.33 -18.33
CA LEU A 672 -5.01 6.71 -17.06
C LEU A 672 -6.08 7.37 -16.19
N THR A 673 -6.43 6.74 -15.07
CA THR A 673 -7.57 7.16 -14.24
C THR A 673 -7.18 7.35 -12.77
N ALA A 674 -7.86 8.28 -12.09
CA ALA A 674 -7.79 8.42 -10.63
C ALA A 674 -8.65 7.39 -9.87
N GLY A 675 -9.43 6.58 -10.59
CA GLY A 675 -10.35 5.60 -10.03
C GLY A 675 -9.83 4.17 -9.91
N ASP A 676 -10.52 3.37 -9.12
CA ASP A 676 -10.31 1.92 -9.04
C ASP A 676 -10.59 1.21 -10.40
N PHE A 677 -9.84 0.13 -10.64
CA PHE A 677 -9.87 -0.66 -11.88
C PHE A 677 -11.24 -1.26 -12.19
N ASP A 678 -11.83 -1.97 -11.22
CA ASP A 678 -13.02 -2.78 -11.48
C ASP A 678 -14.23 -1.87 -11.74
N ARG A 679 -14.29 -0.73 -11.04
CA ARG A 679 -15.27 0.31 -11.30
C ARG A 679 -15.18 0.85 -12.73
N VAL A 680 -13.98 1.24 -13.16
CA VAL A 680 -13.80 1.91 -14.45
C VAL A 680 -14.05 0.97 -15.62
N LEU A 681 -13.59 -0.29 -15.52
CA LEU A 681 -13.89 -1.31 -16.53
C LEU A 681 -15.38 -1.63 -16.60
N GLY A 682 -16.07 -1.63 -15.46
CA GLY A 682 -17.52 -1.84 -15.39
C GLY A 682 -18.34 -0.83 -16.22
N TYR A 683 -17.88 0.42 -16.38
CA TYR A 683 -18.56 1.40 -17.24
C TYR A 683 -18.52 1.00 -18.73
N PHE A 684 -17.37 0.50 -19.19
CA PHE A 684 -17.18 0.10 -20.58
C PHE A 684 -17.92 -1.20 -20.89
N ASP A 685 -17.88 -2.17 -19.97
CA ASP A 685 -18.56 -3.46 -20.10
C ASP A 685 -20.08 -3.28 -20.22
N LYS A 686 -20.68 -2.45 -19.34
CA LYS A 686 -22.13 -2.14 -19.39
C LYS A 686 -22.54 -1.47 -20.69
N ALA A 687 -21.66 -0.68 -21.30
CA ALA A 687 -21.90 0.01 -22.56
C ALA A 687 -21.54 -0.82 -23.81
N GLY A 688 -21.00 -2.03 -23.64
CA GLY A 688 -20.53 -2.87 -24.74
C GLY A 688 -19.35 -2.26 -25.51
N ILE A 689 -18.53 -1.43 -24.84
CA ILE A 689 -17.31 -0.84 -25.40
C ILE A 689 -16.14 -1.72 -24.96
N GLU A 690 -15.48 -2.38 -25.90
CA GLU A 690 -14.32 -3.21 -25.59
C GLU A 690 -13.17 -2.35 -25.06
N PHE A 691 -12.67 -2.65 -23.86
CA PHE A 691 -11.52 -1.97 -23.26
C PHE A 691 -10.67 -2.97 -22.44
N PRO A 692 -9.51 -3.42 -22.96
CA PRO A 692 -8.68 -4.41 -22.28
C PRO A 692 -8.17 -3.91 -20.92
N LYS A 693 -8.17 -4.79 -19.90
CA LYS A 693 -7.76 -4.45 -18.53
C LYS A 693 -6.31 -3.95 -18.46
N GLU A 694 -5.42 -4.54 -19.23
CA GLU A 694 -4.01 -4.19 -19.39
C GLU A 694 -3.78 -2.79 -20.00
N HIS A 695 -4.79 -2.23 -20.66
CA HIS A 695 -4.73 -0.90 -21.24
C HIS A 695 -5.14 0.19 -20.25
N LEU A 696 -5.70 -0.18 -19.10
CA LEU A 696 -6.05 0.75 -18.03
C LEU A 696 -4.91 0.85 -17.00
N ILE A 697 -4.66 2.06 -16.53
CA ILE A 697 -3.69 2.37 -15.49
C ILE A 697 -4.40 3.23 -14.44
N SER A 698 -4.31 2.84 -13.17
CA SER A 698 -4.89 3.59 -12.05
C SER A 698 -3.80 4.30 -11.23
N CYS A 699 -4.10 5.53 -10.82
CA CYS A 699 -3.30 6.29 -9.85
C CYS A 699 -3.19 5.58 -8.49
N ASP A 700 -4.17 4.75 -8.12
CA ASP A 700 -4.14 3.97 -6.88
C ASP A 700 -2.94 3.01 -6.84
N SER A 701 -2.52 2.49 -8.00
CA SER A 701 -1.36 1.59 -8.10
C SER A 701 -0.03 2.26 -7.78
N PHE A 702 0.05 3.59 -7.87
CA PHE A 702 1.28 4.35 -7.61
C PHE A 702 1.21 5.14 -6.29
N GLY A 703 0.01 5.29 -5.71
CA GLY A 703 -0.22 6.16 -4.56
C GLY A 703 0.09 7.63 -4.87
N VAL A 704 -0.14 8.05 -6.12
CA VAL A 704 0.07 9.41 -6.62
C VAL A 704 -1.13 9.83 -7.44
N GLY A 705 -1.81 10.88 -6.99
CA GLY A 705 -2.93 11.49 -7.69
C GLY A 705 -2.50 12.53 -8.71
N LYS A 706 -3.23 12.61 -9.82
CA LYS A 706 -3.12 13.68 -10.81
C LYS A 706 -3.42 15.05 -10.16
N PRO A 707 -2.87 16.19 -10.67
CA PRO A 707 -1.91 16.31 -11.77
C PRO A 707 -0.44 16.25 -11.36
N ASP A 708 -0.07 15.55 -10.28
CA ASP A 708 1.36 15.31 -10.01
C ASP A 708 2.00 14.64 -11.24
N LEU A 709 3.09 15.22 -11.76
CA LEU A 709 3.76 14.76 -12.98
C LEU A 709 4.16 13.27 -12.90
N LYS A 710 4.41 12.76 -11.68
CA LYS A 710 4.71 11.35 -11.44
C LYS A 710 3.56 10.41 -11.84
N ALA A 711 2.31 10.87 -11.83
CA ALA A 711 1.16 10.08 -12.26
C ALA A 711 1.21 9.72 -13.76
N TYR A 712 1.85 10.57 -14.57
CA TYR A 712 2.01 10.35 -16.02
C TYR A 712 3.37 9.75 -16.38
N ALA A 713 4.40 9.99 -15.55
CA ALA A 713 5.78 9.65 -15.84
C ALA A 713 5.98 8.16 -16.16
N SER A 714 5.37 7.25 -15.41
CA SER A 714 5.50 5.81 -15.67
C SER A 714 4.95 5.43 -17.05
N THR A 715 3.74 5.90 -17.37
CA THR A 715 3.08 5.65 -18.66
C THR A 715 3.85 6.26 -19.81
N PHE A 716 4.38 7.48 -19.62
CA PHE A 716 5.21 8.13 -20.61
C PHE A 716 6.50 7.35 -20.85
N GLU A 717 7.22 6.98 -19.80
CA GLU A 717 8.49 6.26 -19.91
C GLU A 717 8.33 4.89 -20.59
N GLU A 718 7.22 4.21 -20.35
CA GLU A 718 6.85 2.97 -21.04
C GLU A 718 6.65 3.19 -22.55
N LEU A 719 5.98 4.28 -22.93
CA LEU A 719 5.50 4.50 -24.29
C LEU A 719 6.31 5.50 -25.11
N LYS A 720 7.29 6.21 -24.55
CA LYS A 720 8.03 7.30 -25.22
C LYS A 720 8.80 6.90 -26.48
N GLY A 721 9.00 5.59 -26.69
CA GLY A 721 9.55 5.07 -27.94
C GLY A 721 8.55 5.12 -29.11
N ALA A 722 7.25 5.21 -28.83
CA ALA A 722 6.18 5.19 -29.82
C ALA A 722 6.36 6.21 -30.93
N LYS A 723 5.90 5.84 -32.13
CA LYS A 723 5.84 6.74 -33.28
C LYS A 723 4.95 7.94 -32.97
N GLU A 724 3.83 7.68 -32.29
CA GLU A 724 2.86 8.69 -31.88
C GLU A 724 2.42 8.40 -30.46
N LEU A 725 2.46 9.42 -29.60
CA LEU A 725 2.08 9.30 -28.19
C LEU A 725 1.27 10.53 -27.76
N TRP A 726 -0.03 10.34 -27.63
CA TRP A 726 -0.99 11.37 -27.26
C TRP A 726 -1.56 11.13 -25.88
N PHE A 727 -1.88 12.22 -25.19
CA PHE A 727 -2.73 12.22 -24.02
C PHE A 727 -3.99 13.03 -24.31
N ALA A 728 -5.15 12.44 -24.05
CA ALA A 728 -6.46 13.01 -24.38
C ALA A 728 -7.31 13.18 -23.11
N ALA A 729 -7.82 14.39 -22.86
CA ALA A 729 -8.67 14.67 -21.71
C ALA A 729 -9.68 15.78 -22.00
N ALA A 730 -10.76 15.81 -21.21
CA ALA A 730 -11.72 16.90 -21.15
C ALA A 730 -11.47 17.87 -19.98
N HIS A 731 -10.36 17.66 -19.27
CA HIS A 731 -9.88 18.47 -18.15
C HIS A 731 -8.59 19.21 -18.54
N MET A 732 -8.57 20.55 -18.46
CA MET A 732 -7.38 21.34 -18.79
C MET A 732 -6.22 21.23 -17.84
N TRP A 733 -6.50 21.01 -16.58
CA TRP A 733 -5.47 20.70 -15.61
C TRP A 733 -4.78 19.33 -15.89
N ASP A 734 -5.49 18.36 -16.49
CA ASP A 734 -4.99 16.99 -16.72
C ASP A 734 -4.11 16.94 -17.99
N VAL A 735 -4.65 17.37 -19.14
CA VAL A 735 -3.91 17.31 -20.40
C VAL A 735 -2.65 18.19 -20.40
N SER A 736 -2.71 19.35 -19.73
CA SER A 736 -1.58 20.28 -19.67
C SER A 736 -0.45 19.70 -18.82
N ALA A 737 -0.78 18.97 -17.75
CA ALA A 737 0.19 18.27 -16.93
C ALA A 737 0.84 17.10 -17.70
N ALA A 738 0.05 16.32 -18.44
CA ALA A 738 0.59 15.27 -19.32
C ALA A 738 1.55 15.86 -20.38
N ARG A 739 1.22 17.02 -20.96
CA ARG A 739 2.09 17.72 -21.90
C ARG A 739 3.45 18.07 -21.32
N LEU A 740 3.50 18.51 -20.06
CA LEU A 740 4.76 18.81 -19.36
C LEU A 740 5.67 17.59 -19.20
N VAL A 741 5.12 16.38 -19.17
CA VAL A 741 5.89 15.13 -19.11
C VAL A 741 6.42 14.73 -20.49
N GLY A 742 5.75 15.15 -21.57
CA GLY A 742 6.22 14.99 -22.95
C GLY A 742 5.19 14.41 -23.91
N PHE A 743 3.94 14.18 -23.49
CA PHE A 743 2.87 13.76 -24.40
C PHE A 743 2.50 14.86 -25.39
N LYS A 744 2.07 14.49 -26.61
CA LYS A 744 1.24 15.39 -27.42
C LYS A 744 -0.14 15.51 -26.76
N ALA A 745 -0.67 16.72 -26.63
CA ALA A 745 -1.86 17.00 -25.84
C ALA A 745 -3.10 17.21 -26.72
N ALA A 746 -4.19 16.50 -26.41
CA ALA A 746 -5.48 16.65 -27.06
C ALA A 746 -6.58 17.00 -26.04
N TYR A 747 -7.18 18.17 -26.20
CA TYR A 747 -8.32 18.63 -25.40
C TYR A 747 -9.66 18.39 -26.10
N CYS A 748 -10.64 17.95 -25.32
CA CYS A 748 -12.05 17.99 -25.68
C CYS A 748 -12.87 18.89 -24.73
N SER A 749 -13.55 19.92 -25.24
CA SER A 749 -14.38 20.86 -24.47
C SER A 749 -15.69 20.24 -23.95
N VAL A 750 -15.88 18.92 -24.08
CA VAL A 750 -17.13 18.23 -23.77
C VAL A 750 -17.56 18.40 -22.31
N LEU A 751 -16.62 18.60 -21.38
CA LEU A 751 -16.87 18.84 -19.95
C LEU A 751 -16.80 20.32 -19.57
N GLU A 752 -15.61 20.92 -19.61
CA GLU A 752 -15.36 22.26 -19.04
C GLU A 752 -15.89 23.41 -19.93
N LYS A 753 -16.07 23.16 -21.23
CA LYS A 753 -16.48 24.11 -22.28
C LYS A 753 -15.49 25.26 -22.52
N GLU A 754 -15.03 25.92 -21.47
CA GLU A 754 -14.08 27.02 -21.52
C GLU A 754 -12.65 26.50 -21.26
N PRO A 755 -11.76 26.51 -22.26
CA PRO A 755 -10.40 25.98 -22.12
C PRO A 755 -9.48 26.78 -21.20
N CYS A 756 -9.80 28.04 -20.89
CA CYS A 756 -8.93 28.90 -20.06
C CYS A 756 -7.48 28.95 -20.58
N VAL A 757 -7.30 29.19 -21.88
CA VAL A 757 -6.00 29.13 -22.57
C VAL A 757 -4.97 30.14 -22.04
N ASP A 758 -5.42 31.19 -21.37
CA ASP A 758 -4.57 32.20 -20.73
C ASP A 758 -3.77 31.63 -19.55
N ILE A 759 -4.23 30.54 -18.92
CA ILE A 759 -3.54 29.87 -17.82
C ILE A 759 -2.95 28.50 -18.20
N PHE A 760 -3.58 27.75 -19.10
CA PHE A 760 -3.10 26.41 -19.50
C PHE A 760 -2.29 26.40 -20.81
N GLY A 761 -2.39 27.46 -21.60
CA GLY A 761 -1.92 27.49 -22.98
C GLY A 761 -2.82 26.70 -23.93
N GLU A 762 -2.53 26.77 -25.24
CA GLU A 762 -3.20 25.96 -26.25
C GLU A 762 -2.60 24.56 -26.31
N MET A 763 -3.43 23.53 -26.49
CA MET A 763 -2.99 22.15 -26.69
C MET A 763 -2.79 21.84 -28.18
N ASP A 764 -2.08 20.76 -28.49
CA ASP A 764 -1.75 20.40 -29.87
C ASP A 764 -3.02 20.06 -30.68
N VAL A 765 -4.07 19.56 -30.01
CA VAL A 765 -5.43 19.40 -30.55
C VAL A 765 -6.45 20.03 -29.59
N MET A 766 -7.37 20.83 -30.13
CA MET A 766 -8.54 21.37 -29.44
C MET A 766 -9.80 20.97 -30.20
N SER A 767 -10.80 20.43 -29.51
CA SER A 767 -12.03 19.87 -30.10
C SER A 767 -13.22 20.02 -29.18
N ASP A 768 -14.45 19.93 -29.72
CA ASP A 768 -15.68 20.04 -28.93
C ASP A 768 -16.33 18.68 -28.63
N THR A 769 -15.98 17.64 -29.39
CA THR A 769 -16.49 16.27 -29.26
C THR A 769 -15.34 15.27 -29.27
N LEU A 770 -15.53 14.10 -28.67
CA LEU A 770 -14.50 13.06 -28.64
C LEU A 770 -14.24 12.51 -30.05
N SER A 771 -15.28 12.42 -30.88
CA SER A 771 -15.15 11.97 -32.27
C SER A 771 -14.32 12.96 -33.12
N ASP A 772 -14.53 14.28 -33.00
CA ASP A 772 -13.72 15.30 -33.68
C ASP A 772 -12.27 15.32 -33.15
N MET A 773 -12.09 15.10 -31.84
CA MET A 773 -10.76 14.93 -31.25
C MET A 773 -9.98 13.79 -31.92
N ALA A 774 -10.63 12.64 -32.13
CA ALA A 774 -10.01 11.50 -32.81
C ALA A 774 -9.59 11.85 -34.24
N ASP A 775 -10.45 12.51 -35.02
CA ASP A 775 -10.14 12.92 -36.39
C ASP A 775 -8.92 13.86 -36.44
N LYS A 776 -8.85 14.82 -35.51
CA LYS A 776 -7.72 15.76 -35.40
C LYS A 776 -6.43 15.09 -34.93
N ILE A 777 -6.49 14.16 -33.97
CA ILE A 777 -5.33 13.36 -33.56
C ILE A 777 -4.78 12.57 -34.75
N ILE A 778 -5.66 11.92 -35.52
CA ILE A 778 -5.28 11.14 -36.71
C ILE A 778 -4.62 12.05 -37.75
N GLN A 779 -5.21 13.22 -38.02
CA GLN A 779 -4.66 14.21 -38.94
C GLN A 779 -3.28 14.72 -38.49
N GLY A 780 -3.11 15.00 -37.19
CA GLY A 780 -1.83 15.44 -36.60
C GLY A 780 -0.75 14.35 -36.49
N SER A 781 -1.08 13.12 -36.87
CA SER A 781 -0.26 11.91 -36.76
C SER A 781 -0.06 11.18 -38.11
N SER A 782 -0.44 11.85 -39.20
CA SER A 782 -0.40 11.36 -40.58
C SER A 782 0.91 11.70 -41.27
#